data_AF-A0A1I8JHY2-F1
#
_entry.id   AF-A0A1I8JHY2-F1
#
_cell.length_a   1.000
_cell.length_b   1.000
_cell.length_c   1.000
_cell.angle_alpha   90.00
_cell.angle_beta   90.00
_cell.angle_gamma   90.00
#
_symmetry.space_group_name_H-M   'P 1'
#
loop_
_entity.id
_entity.type
_entity.pdbx_description
1 polymer ?
#
loop_
_entity_poly.entity_id
_entity_poly.type
_entity_poly.pdbx_seq_one_letter_code
_entity_poly.pdbx_strand_id
1 'polypeptide(L)'
;RPRPPETPPARRAVSARHLCRLGLAENSWRSYLSQLRSWEAFCVSAGRPSSPADGDLLCRYIAHLVSTRLRSFSSLRSYIHAVSFLHQATGAPDPAKDFTVQLALRGAKRHLGLRCKQAKPLTIEHLKSIHQQLPRSISSADLRAAFWAALLVGWWGMLRLGDFLSTRGSRSVSRACLSASPGCWKLTLPKSKTNQFGSTPHVVLLPPVQESPLCPVRALLSHLHLSPASDPRAPFFGYGHGGELSASQFISCLRACLAACGLPAAGFSGHSIRRGGASFCHQIGLSESDVRALGGWRSDAVLRYFSASSALSRRQRSASFMASQLQAAVYRWSSTHGELKHENKDTTLGFLTNHLEAGKELQYLAAGSDIIETNTFSATSIAQADYDLSHLAYRLNAEAARIARRACDDIEAADLAAGLPARPRFVAGALGPTNRTLSISPSVERPDYRNITFEQLVEAYSDQTRGLLDGGADLLLVETIFDTANAKAAIFAIESLFDSGAYDRVPLLVSGTIVDRSGRTLSGQTTEAFVASVSHGRPLCLGLNCALGASEMRPFIERLGLATPAYVLCYPNAGLPNTFGEYDETPAMMAANLETFAKDGLVNLVGGCCGTTPAHISAIAKAVRPHMPRTRPNPHPNALVLSGLEASIVTKETNFLNIGERCNVAGSRKFCRLIKTNAFDEALSVAKEQVENGAQVLDVNVDDGMLDGPACMTRFLNLISSEPDVAVLPLCIDSSNFEIIEAGLRCCQGKCIVNSISLKEGEDDFLRKASLVKRYGAAVVVMAFDEQGQAADLDRKVEICQRSYRLLTEKIKFNPNDIIFDPNILTIATGMDEHNNYAMDFIGACRFIKSTLPGARVSGGVSNLSFSFRGKDSLREAMHSVFLYHAIAAGMDMGIVNAGCLPLYSDIQPDLLELCEDLILNRRPEATERMLTYAQSLQAGSGGRRDEDPPPRPGAPATWRPGWSTRWCTVSTGSWCRTLKRPGSARR
;
A
#
# COMPACT_ATOMS: atom_id res chain seq x y z
N ARG A 1 42.39 -12.32 -61.55
CA ARG A 1 42.88 -11.50 -60.42
C ARG A 1 41.71 -10.64 -59.93
N PRO A 2 41.22 -10.83 -58.69
CA PRO A 2 40.10 -10.06 -58.15
C PRO A 2 40.53 -8.62 -57.81
N ARG A 3 39.60 -7.67 -57.98
CA ARG A 3 39.76 -6.27 -57.58
C ARG A 3 39.83 -6.17 -56.05
N PRO A 4 40.67 -5.28 -55.49
CA PRO A 4 40.74 -5.09 -54.03
C PRO A 4 39.45 -4.43 -53.52
N PRO A 5 39.08 -4.67 -52.25
CA PRO A 5 37.90 -4.08 -51.64
C PRO A 5 38.08 -2.57 -51.46
N GLU A 6 37.04 -1.81 -51.79
CA GLU A 6 36.97 -0.36 -51.59
C GLU A 6 37.09 -0.01 -50.10
N THR A 7 38.07 0.82 -49.78
CA THR A 7 38.25 1.43 -48.46
C THR A 7 37.14 2.45 -48.20
N PRO A 8 36.50 2.45 -47.02
CA PRO A 8 35.49 3.46 -46.67
C PRO A 8 36.14 4.86 -46.54
N PRO A 9 35.39 5.94 -46.80
CA PRO A 9 35.96 7.29 -46.83
C PRO A 9 36.56 7.67 -45.47
N ALA A 10 37.83 8.10 -45.50
CA ALA A 10 38.56 8.53 -44.32
C ALA A 10 37.77 9.58 -43.53
N ARG A 11 37.42 9.24 -42.28
CA ARG A 11 36.86 10.21 -41.31
C ARG A 11 37.86 11.36 -41.17
N ARG A 12 37.49 12.56 -41.64
CA ARG A 12 38.28 13.78 -41.42
C ARG A 12 38.57 13.92 -39.92
N ALA A 13 39.85 13.93 -39.56
CA ALA A 13 40.28 14.17 -38.19
C ALA A 13 39.71 15.51 -37.71
N VAL A 14 38.90 15.48 -36.66
CA VAL A 14 38.36 16.69 -36.05
C VAL A 14 39.48 17.38 -35.29
N SER A 15 39.86 18.60 -35.68
CA SER A 15 40.94 19.30 -34.99
C SER A 15 40.55 19.64 -33.55
N ALA A 16 41.52 19.62 -32.62
CA ALA A 16 41.31 20.08 -31.24
C ALA A 16 40.71 21.49 -31.21
N ARG A 17 41.10 22.36 -32.16
CA ARG A 17 40.54 23.71 -32.32
C ARG A 17 39.06 23.71 -32.70
N HIS A 18 38.61 22.76 -33.52
CA HIS A 18 37.20 22.56 -33.84
C HIS A 18 36.41 22.06 -32.64
N LEU A 19 36.95 21.10 -31.88
CA LEU A 19 36.33 20.61 -30.63
C LEU A 19 36.21 21.71 -29.57
N CYS A 20 37.27 22.52 -29.37
CA CYS A 20 37.23 23.67 -28.47
C CYS A 20 36.19 24.71 -28.91
N ARG A 21 36.01 24.93 -30.23
CA ARG A 21 34.97 25.84 -30.75
C ARG A 21 33.55 25.31 -30.48
N LEU A 22 33.36 23.99 -30.47
CA LEU A 22 32.09 23.35 -30.14
C LEU A 22 31.80 23.26 -28.63
N GLY A 23 32.79 23.48 -27.77
CA GLY A 23 32.65 23.35 -26.31
C GLY A 23 31.71 24.34 -25.63
N LEU A 24 31.32 25.42 -26.32
CA LEU A 24 30.29 26.36 -25.86
C LEU A 24 29.25 26.59 -26.96
N ALA A 25 28.00 26.80 -26.55
CA ALA A 25 26.94 27.22 -27.46
C ALA A 25 27.32 28.52 -28.19
N GLU A 26 26.92 28.66 -29.45
CA GLU A 26 27.29 29.82 -30.28
C GLU A 26 26.86 31.16 -29.64
N ASN A 27 25.72 31.19 -28.95
CA ASN A 27 25.26 32.37 -28.21
C ASN A 27 26.14 32.69 -26.99
N SER A 28 26.67 31.68 -26.30
CA SER A 28 27.62 31.85 -25.20
C SER A 28 28.94 32.42 -25.72
N TRP A 29 29.45 31.90 -26.85
CA TRP A 29 30.61 32.46 -27.54
C TRP A 29 30.44 33.93 -27.91
N ARG A 30 29.30 34.28 -28.51
CA ARG A 30 28.99 35.67 -28.89
C ARG A 30 28.95 36.60 -27.67
N SER A 31 28.37 36.14 -26.56
CA SER A 31 28.34 36.89 -25.30
C SER A 31 29.75 37.10 -24.76
N TYR A 32 30.57 36.04 -24.72
CA TYR A 32 31.94 36.10 -24.21
C TYR A 32 32.80 37.02 -25.08
N LEU A 33 32.74 36.91 -26.41
CA LEU A 33 33.48 37.80 -27.31
C LEU A 33 33.11 39.28 -27.11
N SER A 34 31.82 39.58 -26.91
CA SER A 34 31.41 40.96 -26.63
C SER A 34 31.91 41.47 -25.27
N GLN A 35 31.99 40.60 -24.27
CA GLN A 35 32.45 40.93 -22.92
C GLN A 35 33.97 41.06 -22.86
N LEU A 36 34.68 40.20 -23.60
CA LEU A 36 36.13 40.24 -23.77
C LEU A 36 36.57 41.48 -24.52
N ARG A 37 35.88 41.89 -25.60
CA ARG A 37 36.16 43.19 -26.25
C ARG A 37 36.03 44.37 -25.28
N SER A 38 35.07 44.33 -24.37
CA SER A 38 34.89 45.36 -23.34
C SER A 38 36.04 45.35 -22.33
N TRP A 39 36.57 44.17 -22.01
CA TRP A 39 37.72 44.00 -21.13
C TRP A 39 39.01 44.46 -21.80
N GLU A 40 39.26 44.03 -23.04
CA GLU A 40 40.41 44.44 -23.85
C GLU A 40 40.46 45.95 -24.03
N ALA A 41 39.33 46.59 -24.35
CA ALA A 41 39.24 48.05 -24.46
C ALA A 41 39.60 48.75 -23.12
N PHE A 42 39.14 48.20 -22.00
CA PHE A 42 39.50 48.73 -20.68
C PHE A 42 40.98 48.54 -20.36
N CYS A 43 41.54 47.36 -20.64
CA CYS A 43 42.97 47.06 -20.46
C CYS A 43 43.86 47.99 -21.28
N VAL A 44 43.50 48.25 -22.55
CA VAL A 44 44.19 49.22 -23.41
C VAL A 44 44.13 50.63 -22.78
N SER A 45 42.96 51.06 -22.30
CA SER A 45 42.82 52.36 -21.64
C SER A 45 43.61 52.47 -20.32
N ALA A 46 43.87 51.34 -19.66
CA ALA A 46 44.63 51.25 -18.43
C ALA A 46 46.13 51.00 -18.65
N GLY A 47 46.59 50.88 -19.91
CA GLY A 47 47.98 50.60 -20.27
C GLY A 47 48.49 49.23 -19.81
N ARG A 48 47.61 48.23 -19.67
CA ARG A 48 47.92 46.91 -19.08
C ARG A 48 47.47 45.79 -20.03
N PRO A 49 48.15 44.62 -20.08
CA PRO A 49 47.74 43.51 -20.94
C PRO A 49 46.42 42.88 -20.48
N SER A 50 45.66 42.29 -21.41
CA SER A 50 44.36 41.65 -21.12
C SER A 50 44.50 40.23 -20.56
N SER A 51 45.66 39.58 -20.73
CA SER A 51 46.06 38.31 -20.12
C SER A 51 47.60 38.17 -20.21
N PRO A 52 48.32 37.80 -19.13
CA PRO A 52 47.83 37.66 -17.76
C PRO A 52 47.55 39.04 -17.14
N ALA A 53 46.41 39.17 -16.46
CA ALA A 53 46.05 40.34 -15.66
C ALA A 53 46.06 40.01 -14.17
N ASP A 54 46.27 41.02 -13.34
CA ASP A 54 46.27 40.89 -11.88
C ASP A 54 44.91 41.26 -11.26
N GLY A 55 44.75 40.92 -9.98
CA GLY A 55 43.52 41.19 -9.22
C GLY A 55 43.17 42.68 -9.16
N ASP A 56 44.18 43.57 -9.07
CA ASP A 56 43.97 45.03 -9.04
C ASP A 56 43.32 45.54 -10.34
N LEU A 57 43.82 45.13 -11.51
CA LEU A 57 43.24 45.54 -12.79
C LEU A 57 41.78 45.08 -12.93
N LEU A 58 41.48 43.86 -12.48
CA LEU A 58 40.12 43.33 -12.50
C LEU A 58 39.19 44.05 -11.50
N CYS A 59 39.69 44.43 -10.32
CA CYS A 59 38.96 45.27 -9.36
C CYS A 59 38.60 46.64 -9.95
N ARG A 60 39.53 47.30 -10.64
CA ARG A 60 39.27 48.58 -11.32
C ARG A 60 38.24 48.43 -12.42
N TYR A 61 38.29 47.33 -13.17
CA TYR A 61 37.28 47.03 -14.19
C TYR A 61 35.89 46.75 -13.60
N ILE A 62 35.82 46.03 -12.48
CA ILE A 62 34.56 45.85 -11.73
C ILE A 62 33.98 47.21 -11.34
N ALA A 63 34.80 48.10 -10.77
CA ALA A 63 34.37 49.45 -10.40
C ALA A 63 33.89 50.25 -11.61
N HIS A 64 34.63 50.22 -12.73
CA HIS A 64 34.25 50.87 -13.98
C HIS A 64 32.93 50.34 -14.54
N LEU A 65 32.74 49.01 -14.59
CA LEU A 65 31.51 48.41 -15.09
C LEU A 65 30.30 48.80 -14.23
N VAL A 66 30.46 48.83 -12.90
CA VAL A 66 29.40 49.21 -11.97
C VAL A 66 29.03 50.69 -12.09
N SER A 67 30.01 51.58 -12.27
CA SER A 67 29.78 53.03 -12.35
C SER A 67 29.22 53.49 -13.69
N THR A 68 29.64 52.86 -14.79
CA THR A 68 29.35 53.38 -16.15
C THR A 68 28.27 52.61 -16.91
N ARG A 69 28.10 51.30 -16.66
CA ARG A 69 27.41 50.42 -17.63
C ARG A 69 26.39 49.46 -17.02
N LEU A 70 26.73 48.79 -15.93
CA LEU A 70 25.98 47.64 -15.43
C LEU A 70 25.11 48.02 -14.24
N ARG A 71 23.82 47.74 -14.36
CA ARG A 71 22.82 47.96 -13.30
C ARG A 71 22.38 46.66 -12.60
N SER A 72 23.07 45.54 -12.86
CA SER A 72 22.74 44.20 -12.35
C SER A 72 23.99 43.40 -12.00
N PHE A 73 24.00 42.81 -10.81
CA PHE A 73 25.10 41.95 -10.36
C PHE A 73 25.24 40.68 -11.21
N SER A 74 24.14 40.15 -11.77
CA SER A 74 24.20 38.97 -12.64
C SER A 74 24.91 39.28 -13.95
N SER A 75 24.73 40.48 -14.49
CA SER A 75 25.42 40.94 -15.69
C SER A 75 26.90 41.12 -15.39
N LEU A 76 27.25 41.76 -14.27
CA LEU A 76 28.64 41.90 -13.84
C LEU A 76 29.33 40.54 -13.73
N ARG A 77 28.70 39.57 -13.09
CA ARG A 77 29.25 38.21 -12.95
C ARG A 77 29.57 37.56 -14.29
N SER A 78 28.74 37.76 -15.32
CA SER A 78 29.02 37.25 -16.67
C SER A 78 30.28 37.85 -17.27
N TYR A 79 30.51 39.15 -17.09
CA TYR A 79 31.73 39.80 -17.61
C TYR A 79 32.99 39.26 -16.91
N ILE A 80 32.92 39.02 -15.60
CA ILE A 80 34.05 38.44 -14.85
C ILE A 80 34.29 36.99 -15.23
N HIS A 81 33.24 36.21 -15.49
CA HIS A 81 33.39 34.85 -16.04
C HIS A 81 34.05 34.84 -17.42
N ALA A 82 33.78 35.83 -18.28
CA ALA A 82 34.45 35.93 -19.57
C ALA A 82 35.96 36.19 -19.39
N VAL A 83 36.34 37.09 -18.48
CA VAL A 83 37.77 37.37 -18.16
C VAL A 83 38.45 36.13 -17.57
N SER A 84 37.80 35.44 -16.63
CA SER A 84 38.27 34.17 -16.06
C SER A 84 38.45 33.09 -17.15
N PHE A 85 37.50 33.00 -18.08
CA PHE A 85 37.59 32.09 -19.23
C PHE A 85 38.77 32.43 -20.16
N LEU A 86 39.04 33.71 -20.44
CA LEU A 86 40.21 34.11 -21.23
C LEU A 86 41.50 33.62 -20.58
N HIS A 87 41.67 33.82 -19.27
CA HIS A 87 42.87 33.40 -18.54
C HIS A 87 43.02 31.88 -18.50
N GLN A 88 41.92 31.16 -18.29
CA GLN A 88 41.93 29.69 -18.36
C GLN A 88 42.26 29.18 -19.77
N ALA A 89 41.75 29.83 -20.81
CA ALA A 89 42.01 29.46 -22.20
C ALA A 89 43.44 29.78 -22.66
N THR A 90 44.10 30.78 -22.06
CA THR A 90 45.50 31.15 -22.32
C THR A 90 46.48 30.47 -21.38
N GLY A 91 46.02 29.68 -20.40
CA GLY A 91 46.87 29.04 -19.39
C GLY A 91 47.43 30.00 -18.33
N ALA A 92 46.90 31.22 -18.25
CA ALA A 92 47.30 32.23 -17.27
C ALA A 92 46.58 32.04 -15.91
N PRO A 93 47.18 32.50 -14.80
CA PRO A 93 46.50 32.57 -13.50
C PRO A 93 45.19 33.36 -13.60
N ASP A 94 44.12 32.87 -12.96
CA ASP A 94 42.80 33.47 -13.04
C ASP A 94 42.65 34.61 -12.01
N PRO A 95 42.64 35.90 -12.44
CA PRO A 95 42.53 37.04 -11.53
C PRO A 95 41.18 37.07 -10.80
N ALA A 96 40.15 36.38 -11.30
CA ALA A 96 38.87 36.31 -10.61
C ALA A 96 38.95 35.54 -9.28
N LYS A 97 39.99 34.72 -9.07
CA LYS A 97 40.20 33.98 -7.82
C LYS A 97 40.93 34.80 -6.75
N ASP A 98 41.42 35.99 -7.08
CA ASP A 98 42.08 36.88 -6.14
C ASP A 98 41.14 37.32 -5.00
N PHE A 99 41.66 37.38 -3.77
CA PHE A 99 40.87 37.72 -2.59
C PHE A 99 40.25 39.12 -2.68
N THR A 100 40.99 40.11 -3.18
CA THR A 100 40.52 41.49 -3.33
C THR A 100 39.40 41.57 -4.39
N VAL A 101 39.50 40.78 -5.46
CA VAL A 101 38.44 40.67 -6.47
C VAL A 101 37.18 40.03 -5.88
N GLN A 102 37.31 38.99 -5.07
CA GLN A 102 36.18 38.38 -4.37
C GLN A 102 35.52 39.37 -3.39
N LEU A 103 36.31 40.20 -2.70
CA LEU A 103 35.80 41.24 -1.82
C LEU A 103 35.08 42.35 -2.62
N ALA A 104 35.65 42.79 -3.74
CA ALA A 104 35.05 43.76 -4.65
C ALA A 104 33.72 43.26 -5.23
N LEU A 105 33.64 41.97 -5.58
CA LEU A 105 32.40 41.34 -6.03
C LEU A 105 31.32 41.32 -4.94
N ARG A 106 31.69 41.03 -3.69
CA ARG A 106 30.75 41.13 -2.54
C ARG A 106 30.26 42.56 -2.34
N GLY A 107 31.15 43.55 -2.45
CA GLY A 107 30.82 44.98 -2.40
C GLY A 107 29.86 45.39 -3.54
N ALA A 108 30.19 45.03 -4.78
CA ALA A 108 29.37 45.31 -5.95
C ALA A 108 27.97 44.65 -5.87
N LYS A 109 27.88 43.45 -5.29
CA LYS A 109 26.60 42.77 -5.03
C LYS A 109 25.71 43.57 -4.08
N ARG A 110 26.28 44.15 -3.02
CA ARG A 110 25.57 45.01 -2.06
C ARG A 110 25.16 46.33 -2.72
N HIS A 111 26.07 46.96 -3.45
CA HIS A 111 25.85 48.27 -4.08
C HIS A 111 24.79 48.23 -5.19
N LEU A 112 24.81 47.23 -6.06
CA LEU A 112 23.84 47.13 -7.17
C LEU A 112 22.44 46.71 -6.71
N GLY A 113 22.30 46.17 -5.50
CA GLY A 113 21.05 45.60 -4.98
C GLY A 113 20.57 44.38 -5.78
N LEU A 114 19.85 43.46 -5.14
CA LEU A 114 19.20 42.34 -5.83
C LEU A 114 17.91 42.79 -6.56
N ARG A 115 17.98 43.82 -7.41
CA ARG A 115 16.85 44.17 -8.29
C ARG A 115 16.94 43.41 -9.60
N CYS A 116 16.49 42.16 -9.60
CA CYS A 116 16.12 41.51 -10.84
C CYS A 116 14.77 42.09 -11.28
N LYS A 117 14.75 43.01 -12.27
CA LYS A 117 13.51 43.39 -12.95
C LYS A 117 12.98 42.16 -13.67
N GLN A 118 12.18 41.34 -12.98
CA GLN A 118 11.55 40.18 -13.59
C GLN A 118 10.37 40.62 -14.45
N ALA A 119 10.27 40.08 -15.66
CA ALA A 119 9.14 40.35 -16.54
C ALA A 119 7.83 39.89 -15.88
N LYS A 120 6.77 40.71 -15.94
CA LYS A 120 5.44 40.38 -15.38
C LYS A 120 4.84 39.17 -16.11
N PRO A 121 4.07 38.30 -15.42
CA PRO A 121 3.39 37.18 -16.08
C PRO A 121 2.29 37.70 -17.02
N LEU A 122 2.15 37.09 -18.20
CA LEU A 122 1.01 37.31 -19.07
C LEU A 122 -0.14 36.40 -18.60
N THR A 123 -1.19 36.96 -17.99
CA THR A 123 -2.30 36.21 -17.41
C THR A 123 -3.36 35.88 -18.48
N ILE A 124 -4.32 35.01 -18.13
CA ILE A 124 -5.48 34.74 -19.00
C ILE A 124 -6.25 36.01 -19.33
N GLU A 125 -6.45 36.91 -18.36
CA GLU A 125 -7.14 38.18 -18.61
C GLU A 125 -6.39 39.05 -19.61
N HIS A 126 -5.04 39.12 -19.52
CA HIS A 126 -4.25 39.80 -20.55
C HIS A 126 -4.43 39.15 -21.93
N LEU A 127 -4.48 37.81 -22.03
CA LEU A 127 -4.70 37.12 -23.29
C LEU A 127 -6.09 37.44 -23.88
N LYS A 128 -7.15 37.46 -23.06
CA LYS A 128 -8.49 37.85 -23.49
C LYS A 128 -8.53 39.28 -24.02
N SER A 129 -7.94 40.23 -23.29
CA SER A 129 -7.86 41.63 -23.73
C SER A 129 -7.09 41.77 -25.04
N ILE A 130 -5.94 41.10 -25.16
CA ILE A 130 -5.14 41.09 -26.40
C ILE A 130 -5.99 40.55 -27.56
N HIS A 131 -6.70 39.43 -27.36
CA HIS A 131 -7.52 38.82 -28.40
C HIS A 131 -8.57 39.80 -28.96
N GLN A 132 -9.25 40.53 -28.09
CA GLN A 132 -10.27 41.51 -28.48
C GLN A 132 -9.67 42.69 -29.29
N GLN A 133 -8.43 43.08 -29.02
CA GLN A 133 -7.77 44.20 -29.70
C GLN A 133 -6.91 43.78 -30.90
N LEU A 134 -6.75 42.48 -31.18
CA LEU A 134 -5.96 41.96 -32.31
C LEU A 134 -6.34 42.62 -33.65
N PRO A 135 -7.63 42.75 -34.02
CA PRO A 135 -7.99 43.32 -35.33
C PRO A 135 -7.59 44.79 -35.49
N ARG A 136 -7.55 45.54 -34.38
CA ARG A 136 -7.17 46.97 -34.35
C ARG A 136 -5.66 47.18 -34.26
N SER A 137 -4.92 46.19 -33.74
CA SER A 137 -3.48 46.31 -33.46
C SER A 137 -2.59 45.79 -34.60
N ILE A 138 -3.10 44.85 -35.40
CA ILE A 138 -2.37 44.23 -36.52
C ILE A 138 -3.28 44.17 -37.73
N SER A 139 -2.97 44.96 -38.76
CA SER A 139 -3.82 45.12 -39.95
C SER A 139 -3.83 43.90 -40.86
N SER A 140 -2.68 43.22 -41.03
CA SER A 140 -2.58 42.04 -41.90
C SER A 140 -3.17 40.80 -41.21
N ALA A 141 -4.11 40.13 -41.88
CA ALA A 141 -4.89 39.03 -41.32
C ALA A 141 -4.04 37.78 -41.07
N ASP A 142 -3.12 37.48 -41.97
CA ASP A 142 -2.14 36.41 -41.91
C ASP A 142 -1.08 36.64 -40.83
N LEU A 143 -0.52 37.86 -40.70
CA LEU A 143 0.39 38.20 -39.60
C LEU A 143 -0.31 38.13 -38.24
N ARG A 144 -1.57 38.57 -38.18
CA ARG A 144 -2.40 38.51 -36.97
C ARG A 144 -2.63 37.06 -36.53
N ALA A 145 -2.97 36.17 -37.47
CA ALA A 145 -3.13 34.75 -37.17
C ALA A 145 -1.81 34.08 -36.75
N ALA A 146 -0.71 34.39 -37.44
CA ALA A 146 0.62 33.89 -37.08
C ALA A 146 1.06 34.34 -35.67
N PHE A 147 0.86 35.62 -35.35
CA PHE A 147 1.15 36.17 -34.02
C PHE A 147 0.29 35.52 -32.93
N TRP A 148 -1.02 35.41 -33.15
CA TRP A 148 -1.95 34.85 -32.17
C TRP A 148 -1.67 33.37 -31.90
N ALA A 149 -1.43 32.58 -32.95
CA ALA A 149 -1.03 31.19 -32.83
C ALA A 149 0.32 31.06 -32.08
N ALA A 150 1.33 31.87 -32.43
CA ALA A 150 2.62 31.87 -31.74
C ALA A 150 2.51 32.25 -30.26
N LEU A 151 1.63 33.19 -29.92
CA LEU A 151 1.41 33.63 -28.55
C LEU A 151 0.78 32.52 -27.70
N LEU A 152 -0.26 31.86 -28.21
CA LEU A 152 -0.93 30.77 -27.49
C LEU A 152 -0.05 29.51 -27.41
N VAL A 153 0.66 29.14 -28.48
CA VAL A 153 1.61 28.02 -28.45
C VAL A 153 2.74 28.28 -27.44
N GLY A 154 3.29 29.50 -27.44
CA GLY A 154 4.32 29.88 -26.49
C GLY A 154 3.82 29.89 -25.04
N TRP A 155 2.56 30.29 -24.82
CA TRP A 155 1.96 30.38 -23.49
C TRP A 155 1.60 29.00 -22.94
N TRP A 156 0.87 28.19 -23.70
CA TRP A 156 0.48 26.83 -23.33
C TRP A 156 1.68 25.89 -23.21
N GLY A 157 2.63 25.98 -24.14
CA GLY A 157 3.88 25.20 -24.09
C GLY A 157 4.93 25.77 -23.14
N MET A 158 4.65 26.90 -22.47
CA MET A 158 5.59 27.60 -21.61
C MET A 158 6.96 27.83 -22.28
N LEU A 159 6.99 28.13 -23.59
CA LEU A 159 8.20 28.11 -24.40
C LEU A 159 8.99 29.43 -24.34
N ARG A 160 10.31 29.36 -24.56
CA ARG A 160 11.09 30.57 -24.84
C ARG A 160 10.91 30.90 -26.32
N LEU A 161 10.78 32.19 -26.65
CA LEU A 161 10.61 32.60 -28.06
C LEU A 161 11.68 32.04 -28.99
N GLY A 162 12.94 31.98 -28.53
CA GLY A 162 14.05 31.43 -29.33
C GLY A 162 14.05 29.91 -29.50
N ASP A 163 13.17 29.18 -28.80
CA ASP A 163 13.01 27.73 -29.00
C ASP A 163 12.06 27.43 -30.20
N PHE A 164 11.19 28.37 -30.60
CA PHE A 164 10.15 28.12 -31.62
C PHE A 164 9.93 29.22 -32.68
N LEU A 165 10.50 30.42 -32.51
CA LEU A 165 10.50 31.50 -33.50
C LEU A 165 11.90 31.72 -34.07
N SER A 166 11.99 32.26 -35.28
CA SER A 166 13.28 32.55 -35.89
C SER A 166 14.02 33.66 -35.15
N THR A 167 15.34 33.48 -35.04
CA THR A 167 16.25 34.48 -34.49
C THR A 167 17.39 34.72 -35.47
N ARG A 168 17.52 35.97 -35.96
CA ARG A 168 18.58 36.41 -36.89
C ARG A 168 18.83 35.46 -38.08
N GLY A 169 17.75 34.99 -38.74
CA GLY A 169 17.82 34.17 -39.95
C GLY A 169 17.96 32.65 -39.73
N SER A 170 18.08 32.18 -38.48
CA SER A 170 18.05 30.75 -38.16
C SER A 170 16.62 30.28 -37.89
N ARG A 171 16.14 29.30 -38.68
CA ARG A 171 14.82 28.65 -38.49
C ARG A 171 14.89 27.68 -37.32
N SER A 172 13.95 27.82 -36.37
CA SER A 172 13.91 26.98 -35.17
C SER A 172 12.99 25.76 -35.31
N VAL A 173 11.87 25.91 -36.01
CA VAL A 173 10.79 24.91 -36.13
C VAL A 173 10.16 24.99 -37.52
N SER A 174 9.79 23.85 -38.09
CA SER A 174 9.15 23.74 -39.41
C SER A 174 7.74 23.13 -39.31
N ARG A 175 6.97 23.12 -40.40
CA ARG A 175 5.64 22.48 -40.46
C ARG A 175 5.68 20.98 -40.08
N ALA A 176 6.79 20.28 -40.39
CA ALA A 176 6.99 18.88 -40.03
C ALA A 176 7.07 18.61 -38.51
N CYS A 177 7.25 19.64 -37.68
CA CYS A 177 7.36 19.49 -36.23
C CYS A 177 6.00 19.29 -35.53
N LEU A 178 4.88 19.39 -36.27
CA LEU A 178 3.53 19.32 -35.72
C LEU A 178 2.85 18.02 -36.15
N SER A 179 2.30 17.27 -35.20
CA SER A 179 1.52 16.06 -35.46
C SER A 179 0.25 16.02 -34.61
N ALA A 180 -0.78 15.36 -35.13
CA ALA A 180 -1.99 15.08 -34.36
C ALA A 180 -1.72 13.93 -33.38
N SER A 181 -2.34 14.00 -32.20
CA SER A 181 -2.31 12.97 -31.15
C SER A 181 -3.72 12.81 -30.57
N PRO A 182 -4.13 11.65 -30.03
CA PRO A 182 -5.45 11.49 -29.44
C PRO A 182 -5.72 12.59 -28.38
N GLY A 183 -6.73 13.42 -28.65
CA GLY A 183 -7.15 14.51 -27.75
C GLY A 183 -6.22 15.74 -27.66
N CYS A 184 -5.14 15.86 -28.44
CA CYS A 184 -4.28 17.05 -28.47
C CYS A 184 -3.42 17.19 -29.74
N TRP A 185 -2.79 18.34 -29.93
CA TRP A 185 -1.77 18.53 -30.97
C TRP A 185 -0.37 18.46 -30.35
N LYS A 186 0.55 17.75 -30.99
CA LYS A 186 1.93 17.54 -30.52
C LYS A 186 2.87 18.40 -31.35
N LEU A 187 3.59 19.30 -30.69
CA LEU A 187 4.69 20.09 -31.26
C LEU A 187 6.03 19.52 -30.76
N THR A 188 6.84 19.02 -31.67
CA THR A 188 8.13 18.37 -31.37
C THR A 188 9.27 19.33 -31.68
N LEU A 189 9.98 19.78 -30.64
CA LEU A 189 11.12 20.70 -30.76
C LEU A 189 12.44 19.91 -30.80
N PRO A 190 13.14 19.88 -31.95
CA PRO A 190 14.35 19.07 -32.11
C PRO A 190 15.54 19.60 -31.31
N LYS A 191 15.56 20.92 -31.02
CA LYS A 191 16.55 21.58 -30.17
C LYS A 191 15.84 22.58 -29.27
N SER A 192 16.34 22.72 -28.05
CA SER A 192 15.91 23.75 -27.11
C SER A 192 17.10 24.25 -26.30
N LYS A 193 16.94 25.36 -25.59
CA LYS A 193 18.01 25.85 -24.70
C LYS A 193 18.49 24.80 -23.68
N THR A 194 17.63 23.89 -23.24
CA THR A 194 17.93 22.82 -22.27
C THR A 194 18.26 21.47 -22.91
N ASN A 195 18.04 21.32 -24.22
CA ASN A 195 18.53 20.20 -25.03
C ASN A 195 19.25 20.72 -26.28
N GLN A 196 20.53 21.06 -26.13
CA GLN A 196 21.36 21.63 -27.20
C GLN A 196 22.01 20.54 -28.09
N PHE A 197 22.10 19.31 -27.58
CA PHE A 197 22.74 18.17 -28.24
C PHE A 197 21.75 17.27 -29.01
N GLY A 198 20.45 17.53 -28.90
CA GLY A 198 19.41 16.80 -29.65
C GLY A 198 19.20 15.37 -29.18
N SER A 199 19.63 15.01 -27.97
CA SER A 199 19.55 13.63 -27.46
C SER A 199 18.12 13.13 -27.28
N THR A 200 17.19 14.02 -26.87
CA THR A 200 15.75 13.73 -26.77
C THR A 200 14.90 14.95 -27.16
N PRO A 201 14.08 14.91 -28.22
CA PRO A 201 13.30 16.07 -28.64
C PRO A 201 12.35 16.53 -27.54
N HIS A 202 12.24 17.86 -27.33
CA HIS A 202 11.31 18.39 -26.34
C HIS A 202 9.90 18.43 -26.94
N VAL A 203 9.00 17.64 -26.36
CA VAL A 203 7.63 17.51 -26.83
C VAL A 203 6.72 18.46 -26.06
N VAL A 204 5.94 19.24 -26.80
CA VAL A 204 4.96 20.20 -26.27
C VAL A 204 3.58 19.73 -26.71
N LEU A 205 2.68 19.53 -25.75
CA LEU A 205 1.29 19.19 -26.03
C LEU A 205 0.42 20.44 -25.99
N LEU A 206 -0.43 20.57 -27.00
CA LEU A 206 -1.33 21.70 -27.20
C LEU A 206 -2.78 21.17 -27.12
N PRO A 207 -3.49 21.42 -26.01
CA PRO A 207 -4.83 20.90 -25.83
C PRO A 207 -5.85 21.67 -26.69
N PRO A 208 -6.86 21.02 -27.29
CA PRO A 208 -8.02 21.71 -27.79
C PRO A 208 -8.80 22.28 -26.59
N VAL A 209 -9.22 23.54 -26.68
CA VAL A 209 -10.14 24.14 -25.71
C VAL A 209 -11.44 24.43 -26.45
N GLN A 210 -12.51 23.72 -26.07
CA GLN A 210 -13.83 23.94 -26.67
C GLN A 210 -14.30 25.37 -26.39
N GLU A 211 -14.89 25.99 -27.42
CA GLU A 211 -15.57 27.29 -27.35
C GLU A 211 -14.75 28.48 -26.81
N SER A 212 -13.43 28.34 -26.70
CA SER A 212 -12.57 29.41 -26.19
C SER A 212 -11.75 30.08 -27.31
N PRO A 213 -11.66 31.42 -27.32
CA PRO A 213 -10.74 32.14 -28.20
C PRO A 213 -9.26 31.90 -27.84
N LEU A 214 -8.99 31.34 -26.65
CA LEU A 214 -7.65 31.01 -26.16
C LEU A 214 -7.21 29.58 -26.52
N CYS A 215 -8.00 28.88 -27.34
CA CYS A 215 -7.69 27.53 -27.82
C CYS A 215 -6.46 27.55 -28.75
N PRO A 216 -5.34 26.90 -28.37
CA PRO A 216 -4.11 26.91 -29.17
C PRO A 216 -4.30 26.12 -30.47
N VAL A 217 -5.09 25.05 -30.46
CA VAL A 217 -5.41 24.24 -31.65
C VAL A 217 -6.22 25.06 -32.66
N ARG A 218 -7.26 25.76 -32.22
CA ARG A 218 -8.08 26.62 -33.10
C ARG A 218 -7.26 27.76 -33.70
N ALA A 219 -6.41 28.40 -32.89
CA ALA A 219 -5.53 29.46 -33.38
C ALA A 219 -4.49 28.93 -34.40
N LEU A 220 -3.93 27.75 -34.16
CA LEU A 220 -3.03 27.08 -35.10
C LEU A 220 -3.72 26.70 -36.41
N LEU A 221 -4.92 26.13 -36.35
CA LEU A 221 -5.71 25.79 -37.54
C LEU A 221 -6.06 27.03 -38.36
N SER A 222 -6.47 28.11 -37.70
CA SER A 222 -6.75 29.40 -38.36
C SER A 222 -5.50 29.96 -39.05
N HIS A 223 -4.33 29.87 -38.41
CA HIS A 223 -3.06 30.26 -39.01
C HIS A 223 -2.66 29.37 -40.19
N LEU A 224 -2.77 28.05 -40.04
CA LEU A 224 -2.47 27.07 -41.10
C LEU A 224 -3.37 27.26 -42.33
N HIS A 225 -4.62 27.64 -42.11
CA HIS A 225 -5.58 27.91 -43.18
C HIS A 225 -5.24 29.19 -43.95
N LEU A 226 -4.81 30.27 -43.27
CA LEU A 226 -4.45 31.54 -43.90
C LEU A 226 -3.03 31.55 -44.50
N SER A 227 -2.14 30.66 -44.05
CA SER A 227 -0.79 30.49 -44.59
C SER A 227 -0.51 29.01 -44.92
N PRO A 228 -1.19 28.43 -45.92
CA PRO A 228 -0.97 27.05 -46.33
C PRO A 228 0.44 26.89 -46.90
N ALA A 229 1.08 25.76 -46.62
CA ALA A 229 2.39 25.42 -47.17
C ALA A 229 2.43 23.93 -47.49
N SER A 230 2.79 23.59 -48.73
CA SER A 230 2.95 22.21 -49.20
C SER A 230 4.31 21.62 -48.81
N ASP A 231 5.35 22.44 -48.63
CA ASP A 231 6.67 21.99 -48.17
C ASP A 231 6.67 21.79 -46.63
N PRO A 232 6.91 20.57 -46.12
CA PRO A 232 7.01 20.30 -44.68
C PRO A 232 8.15 21.09 -44.00
N ARG A 233 9.14 21.57 -44.76
CA ARG A 233 10.26 22.39 -44.27
C ARG A 233 9.97 23.89 -44.24
N ALA A 234 8.76 24.29 -44.64
CA ALA A 234 8.33 25.68 -44.56
C ALA A 234 8.34 26.18 -43.09
N PRO A 235 8.56 27.50 -42.88
CA PRO A 235 8.50 28.09 -41.55
C PRO A 235 7.19 27.78 -40.82
N PHE A 236 7.29 27.45 -39.53
CA PHE A 236 6.12 27.06 -38.74
C PHE A 236 5.14 28.23 -38.52
N PHE A 237 5.65 29.44 -38.30
CA PHE A 237 4.85 30.67 -38.20
C PHE A 237 5.08 31.58 -39.42
N GLY A 238 4.87 31.03 -40.61
CA GLY A 238 4.96 31.78 -41.88
C GLY A 238 3.77 32.70 -42.13
N TYR A 239 3.98 33.85 -42.78
CA TYR A 239 2.92 34.76 -43.21
C TYR A 239 3.34 35.46 -44.51
N GLY A 240 2.38 35.94 -45.29
CA GLY A 240 2.59 36.54 -46.61
C GLY A 240 3.23 35.58 -47.62
N HIS A 241 3.76 36.13 -48.73
CA HIS A 241 4.52 35.38 -49.74
C HIS A 241 5.94 35.02 -49.27
N GLY A 242 6.05 34.27 -48.16
CA GLY A 242 7.32 33.68 -47.68
C GLY A 242 7.98 34.35 -46.46
N GLY A 243 7.27 35.22 -45.74
CA GLY A 243 7.74 35.79 -44.47
C GLY A 243 7.67 34.79 -43.31
N GLU A 244 8.55 34.93 -42.31
CA GLU A 244 8.53 34.14 -41.08
C GLU A 244 8.46 35.07 -39.87
N LEU A 245 7.60 34.76 -38.90
CA LEU A 245 7.48 35.55 -37.67
C LEU A 245 8.74 35.40 -36.81
N SER A 246 9.54 36.46 -36.79
CA SER A 246 10.75 36.52 -35.95
C SER A 246 10.41 36.87 -34.49
N ALA A 247 11.29 36.47 -33.55
CA ALA A 247 11.12 36.83 -32.14
C ALA A 247 11.05 38.35 -31.88
N SER A 248 11.74 39.16 -32.69
CA SER A 248 11.69 40.63 -32.62
C SER A 248 10.35 41.18 -33.10
N GLN A 249 9.83 40.67 -34.22
CA GLN A 249 8.51 41.04 -34.73
C GLN A 249 7.40 40.63 -33.77
N PHE A 250 7.51 39.44 -33.18
CA PHE A 250 6.60 38.98 -32.13
C PHE A 250 6.53 39.97 -30.94
N ILE A 251 7.69 40.41 -30.43
CA ILE A 251 7.73 41.37 -29.30
C ILE A 251 7.14 42.72 -29.71
N SER A 252 7.38 43.18 -30.94
CA SER A 252 6.77 44.41 -31.46
C SER A 252 5.24 44.30 -31.50
N CYS A 253 4.71 43.21 -32.05
CA CYS A 253 3.27 42.93 -32.08
C CYS A 253 2.66 42.84 -30.67
N LEU A 254 3.34 42.14 -29.75
CA LEU A 254 2.89 42.04 -28.36
C LEU A 254 2.82 43.42 -27.68
N ARG A 255 3.82 44.28 -27.89
CA ARG A 255 3.83 45.63 -27.31
C ARG A 255 2.73 46.52 -27.90
N ALA A 256 2.48 46.43 -29.20
CA ALA A 256 1.38 47.14 -29.86
C ALA A 256 0.02 46.72 -29.28
N CYS A 257 -0.21 45.40 -29.13
CA CYS A 257 -1.45 44.89 -28.53
C CYS A 257 -1.60 45.29 -27.05
N LEU A 258 -0.52 45.22 -26.26
CA LEU A 258 -0.55 45.65 -24.86
C LEU A 258 -0.86 47.15 -24.73
N ALA A 259 -0.28 47.99 -25.59
CA ALA A 259 -0.57 49.42 -25.64
C ALA A 259 -2.05 49.68 -26.00
N ALA A 260 -2.59 48.95 -26.98
CA ALA A 260 -4.01 49.03 -27.35
C ALA A 260 -4.95 48.57 -26.23
N CYS A 261 -4.48 47.72 -25.30
CA CYS A 261 -5.22 47.30 -24.10
C CYS A 261 -5.04 48.26 -22.91
N GLY A 262 -4.30 49.37 -23.05
CA GLY A 262 -3.98 50.27 -21.94
C GLY A 262 -2.99 49.71 -20.91
N LEU A 263 -2.26 48.63 -21.25
CA LEU A 263 -1.31 47.97 -20.34
C LEU A 263 0.12 48.51 -20.52
N PRO A 264 0.87 48.77 -19.43
CA PRO A 264 2.22 49.31 -19.52
C PRO A 264 3.22 48.29 -20.09
N ALA A 265 3.57 48.47 -21.36
CA ALA A 265 4.46 47.57 -22.11
C ALA A 265 5.85 47.38 -21.49
N ALA A 266 6.33 48.33 -20.67
CA ALA A 266 7.64 48.28 -20.02
C ALA A 266 7.83 47.10 -19.05
N GLY A 267 6.74 46.49 -18.57
CA GLY A 267 6.78 45.32 -17.68
C GLY A 267 6.78 43.96 -18.38
N PHE A 268 6.59 43.92 -19.70
CA PHE A 268 6.40 42.68 -20.46
C PHE A 268 7.54 42.42 -21.46
N SER A 269 7.91 41.14 -21.60
CA SER A 269 8.94 40.69 -22.55
C SER A 269 8.57 39.30 -23.08
N GLY A 270 9.39 38.72 -23.97
CA GLY A 270 9.21 37.33 -24.38
C GLY A 270 9.20 36.33 -23.20
N HIS A 271 9.79 36.69 -22.06
CA HIS A 271 9.75 35.87 -20.85
C HIS A 271 8.39 35.88 -20.14
N SER A 272 7.57 36.91 -20.36
CA SER A 272 6.24 37.05 -19.76
C SER A 272 5.28 35.93 -20.16
N ILE A 273 5.47 35.37 -21.36
CA ILE A 273 4.66 34.29 -21.92
C ILE A 273 4.90 33.00 -21.12
N ARG A 274 6.17 32.57 -21.07
CA ARG A 274 6.62 31.39 -20.32
C ARG A 274 6.29 31.48 -18.84
N ARG A 275 6.45 32.66 -18.25
CA ARG A 275 6.08 32.91 -16.84
C ARG A 275 4.56 32.82 -16.66
N GLY A 276 3.79 33.40 -17.57
CA GLY A 276 2.33 33.37 -17.55
C GLY A 276 1.77 31.96 -17.56
N GLY A 277 2.22 31.13 -18.51
CA GLY A 277 1.82 29.72 -18.60
C GLY A 277 2.22 28.91 -17.36
N ALA A 278 3.45 29.06 -16.87
CA ALA A 278 3.93 28.34 -15.69
C ALA A 278 3.18 28.72 -14.40
N SER A 279 2.96 30.02 -14.19
CA SER A 279 2.18 30.52 -13.05
C SER A 279 0.73 30.03 -13.14
N PHE A 280 0.14 30.01 -14.33
CA PHE A 280 -1.22 29.49 -14.52
C PHE A 280 -1.31 27.99 -14.22
N CYS A 281 -0.39 27.17 -14.76
CA CYS A 281 -0.36 25.72 -14.53
C CYS A 281 -0.27 25.39 -13.03
N HIS A 282 0.58 26.09 -12.30
CA HIS A 282 0.69 25.92 -10.86
C HIS A 282 -0.58 26.39 -10.12
N GLN A 283 -1.21 27.49 -10.56
CA GLN A 283 -2.46 27.98 -9.97
C GLN A 283 -3.63 27.01 -10.10
N ILE A 284 -3.66 26.22 -11.19
CA ILE A 284 -4.69 25.21 -11.42
C ILE A 284 -4.34 23.84 -10.83
N GLY A 285 -3.27 23.74 -10.03
CA GLY A 285 -2.94 22.54 -9.25
C GLY A 285 -1.97 21.56 -9.91
N LEU A 286 -1.32 21.89 -11.04
CA LEU A 286 -0.26 21.02 -11.57
C LEU A 286 0.93 20.97 -10.61
N SER A 287 1.48 19.77 -10.41
CA SER A 287 2.66 19.57 -9.58
C SER A 287 3.85 20.33 -10.16
N GLU A 288 4.81 20.68 -9.29
CA GLU A 288 6.03 21.32 -9.76
C GLU A 288 6.77 20.47 -10.81
N SER A 289 6.81 19.15 -10.62
CA SER A 289 7.40 18.21 -11.57
C SER A 289 6.73 18.28 -12.95
N ASP A 290 5.41 18.38 -13.02
CA ASP A 290 4.68 18.47 -14.28
C ASP A 290 4.95 19.78 -15.01
N VAL A 291 4.94 20.89 -14.27
CA VAL A 291 5.28 22.21 -14.83
C VAL A 291 6.72 22.21 -15.34
N ARG A 292 7.64 21.57 -14.63
CA ARG A 292 9.05 21.41 -15.05
C ARG A 292 9.16 20.60 -16.34
N ALA A 293 8.47 19.46 -16.42
CA ALA A 293 8.46 18.58 -17.58
C ALA A 293 7.90 19.29 -18.82
N LEU A 294 6.69 19.87 -18.69
CA LEU A 294 6.00 20.54 -19.79
C LEU A 294 6.79 21.69 -20.41
N GLY A 295 7.42 22.56 -19.60
CA GLY A 295 8.23 23.65 -20.15
C GLY A 295 9.70 23.30 -20.33
N GLY A 296 10.15 22.09 -19.99
CA GLY A 296 11.54 21.66 -20.15
C GLY A 296 12.53 22.38 -19.24
N TRP A 297 12.18 22.59 -17.96
CA TRP A 297 13.12 23.06 -16.92
C TRP A 297 13.90 21.88 -16.33
N ARG A 298 15.23 22.04 -16.24
CA ARG A 298 16.13 21.07 -15.55
C ARG A 298 16.58 21.54 -14.17
N SER A 299 16.13 22.71 -13.72
CA SER A 299 16.53 23.32 -12.46
C SER A 299 15.37 24.06 -11.81
N ASP A 300 15.54 24.37 -10.53
CA ASP A 300 14.58 25.07 -9.65
C ASP A 300 14.27 26.52 -10.06
N ALA A 301 14.71 26.96 -11.24
CA ALA A 301 14.41 28.28 -11.76
C ALA A 301 12.89 28.54 -11.91
N VAL A 302 12.08 27.47 -12.07
CA VAL A 302 10.61 27.56 -12.17
C VAL A 302 9.95 28.02 -10.87
N LEU A 303 10.52 27.70 -9.70
CA LEU A 303 10.00 28.08 -8.38
C LEU A 303 9.81 29.59 -8.23
N ARG A 304 10.65 30.37 -8.92
CA ARG A 304 10.59 31.84 -8.94
C ARG A 304 9.32 32.38 -9.61
N TYR A 305 8.56 31.54 -10.31
CA TYR A 305 7.30 31.91 -10.95
C TYR A 305 6.08 31.63 -10.07
N PHE A 306 6.23 30.80 -9.03
CA PHE A 306 5.15 30.42 -8.11
C PHE A 306 4.94 31.47 -7.00
N SER A 307 6.02 32.13 -6.56
CA SER A 307 5.99 33.14 -5.49
C SER A 307 5.17 34.41 -5.81
N ALA A 308 4.81 34.65 -7.06
CA ALA A 308 3.97 35.78 -7.48
C ALA A 308 2.45 35.48 -7.43
N SER A 309 2.07 34.25 -7.06
CA SER A 309 0.69 33.75 -7.11
C SER A 309 -0.15 34.06 -5.86
N SER A 310 0.41 34.73 -4.84
CA SER A 310 -0.26 34.97 -3.56
C SER A 310 -1.30 36.11 -3.57
N ALA A 311 -1.44 36.84 -4.68
CA ALA A 311 -2.26 38.07 -4.74
C ALA A 311 -3.59 37.96 -5.52
N LEU A 312 -3.97 36.79 -6.05
CA LEU A 312 -5.25 36.58 -6.73
C LEU A 312 -6.17 35.69 -5.88
N SER A 313 -7.28 36.28 -5.45
CA SER A 313 -8.20 35.79 -4.41
C SER A 313 -8.74 34.37 -4.63
N ARG A 314 -9.05 33.68 -3.52
CA ARG A 314 -9.72 32.37 -3.38
C ARG A 314 -11.02 32.18 -4.21
N ARG A 315 -11.54 33.21 -4.88
CA ARG A 315 -12.79 33.18 -5.66
C ARG A 315 -12.68 32.58 -7.08
N GLN A 316 -11.48 32.28 -7.59
CA GLN A 316 -11.30 31.72 -8.94
C GLN A 316 -11.02 30.21 -8.98
N ARG A 317 -11.13 29.49 -7.85
CA ARG A 317 -10.94 28.02 -7.78
C ARG A 317 -12.12 27.21 -8.31
N SER A 318 -13.16 27.85 -8.82
CA SER A 318 -14.25 27.17 -9.53
C SER A 318 -13.73 26.62 -10.87
N ALA A 319 -13.85 25.31 -11.02
CA ALA A 319 -13.57 24.51 -12.22
C ALA A 319 -13.54 25.32 -13.52
N SER A 320 -12.36 25.37 -14.16
CA SER A 320 -12.31 25.69 -15.59
C SER A 320 -12.08 24.39 -16.35
N PHE A 321 -12.96 24.11 -17.30
CA PHE A 321 -12.82 23.06 -18.30
C PHE A 321 -11.44 23.05 -19.01
N MET A 322 -10.75 24.19 -19.03
CA MET A 322 -9.37 24.32 -19.53
C MET A 322 -8.33 23.63 -18.63
N ALA A 323 -8.55 23.60 -17.31
CA ALA A 323 -7.63 22.98 -16.35
C ALA A 323 -7.69 21.45 -16.45
N SER A 324 -8.90 20.88 -16.56
CA SER A 324 -9.09 19.44 -16.75
C SER A 324 -8.54 18.94 -18.09
N GLN A 325 -8.68 19.73 -19.17
CA GLN A 325 -8.11 19.43 -20.49
C GLN A 325 -6.58 19.38 -20.48
N LEU A 326 -5.94 20.32 -19.76
CA LEU A 326 -4.47 20.36 -19.64
C LEU A 326 -3.96 19.24 -18.74
N GLN A 327 -4.62 18.98 -17.61
CA GLN A 327 -4.28 17.88 -16.70
C GLN A 327 -4.41 16.53 -17.41
N ALA A 328 -5.47 16.32 -18.20
CA ALA A 328 -5.63 15.14 -19.06
C ALA A 328 -4.56 15.04 -20.16
N ALA A 329 -4.12 16.16 -20.74
CA ALA A 329 -3.03 16.17 -21.73
C ALA A 329 -1.66 15.85 -21.11
N VAL A 330 -1.36 16.38 -19.92
CA VAL A 330 -0.14 16.06 -19.13
C VAL A 330 -0.13 14.60 -18.72
N TYR A 331 -1.28 14.07 -18.30
CA TYR A 331 -1.42 12.68 -17.93
C TYR A 331 -1.24 11.72 -19.12
N ARG A 332 -1.74 12.10 -20.30
CA ARG A 332 -1.48 11.39 -21.57
C ARG A 332 0.00 11.42 -21.97
N TRP A 333 0.75 12.44 -21.56
CA TRP A 333 2.21 12.52 -21.79
C TRP A 333 2.98 11.60 -20.84
N SER A 334 2.64 11.62 -19.54
CA SER A 334 3.28 10.74 -18.54
C SER A 334 2.99 9.26 -18.82
N SER A 335 1.82 8.94 -19.37
CA SER A 335 1.47 7.58 -19.80
C SER A 335 2.18 7.11 -21.08
N THR A 336 2.79 8.02 -21.87
CA THR A 336 3.47 7.67 -23.13
C THR A 336 5.00 7.82 -23.08
N HIS A 337 5.56 8.54 -22.10
CA HIS A 337 6.99 8.87 -22.07
C HIS A 337 7.72 8.56 -20.75
N GLY A 338 7.11 7.79 -19.83
CA GLY A 338 7.79 7.21 -18.67
C GLY A 338 7.99 8.18 -17.50
N GLU A 339 8.08 7.58 -16.30
CA GLU A 339 8.15 8.21 -14.96
C GLU A 339 6.80 8.66 -14.37
N LEU A 340 5.96 7.69 -13.98
CA LEU A 340 5.13 7.74 -12.77
C LEU A 340 4.52 6.34 -12.56
N LYS A 341 4.79 5.72 -11.40
CA LYS A 341 4.43 4.34 -11.03
C LYS A 341 2.93 4.07 -11.17
N HIS A 342 2.59 2.81 -11.47
CA HIS A 342 1.34 2.36 -12.09
C HIS A 342 0.13 2.19 -11.15
N GLU A 343 0.23 2.40 -9.84
CA GLU A 343 -0.74 1.79 -8.91
C GLU A 343 -1.91 2.69 -8.43
N ASN A 344 -1.90 4.01 -8.65
CA ASN A 344 -2.97 4.91 -8.16
C ASN A 344 -3.67 5.73 -9.27
N LYS A 345 -3.66 5.23 -10.51
CA LYS A 345 -3.93 6.05 -11.70
C LYS A 345 -5.38 6.02 -12.23
N ASP A 346 -6.19 5.03 -11.90
CA ASP A 346 -7.40 4.73 -12.68
C ASP A 346 -8.71 5.32 -12.12
N THR A 347 -8.92 5.36 -10.80
CA THR A 347 -10.22 5.70 -10.16
C THR A 347 -10.66 7.15 -10.35
N THR A 348 -9.75 8.12 -10.21
CA THR A 348 -10.07 9.56 -10.36
C THR A 348 -10.20 9.97 -11.84
N LEU A 349 -9.52 9.25 -12.74
CA LEU A 349 -9.56 9.47 -14.19
C LEU A 349 -10.91 9.07 -14.79
N GLY A 350 -11.51 8.00 -14.25
CA GLY A 350 -12.78 7.46 -14.73
C GLY A 350 -13.95 8.40 -14.67
N PHE A 351 -14.13 9.06 -13.52
CA PHE A 351 -15.20 10.04 -13.30
C PHE A 351 -15.17 11.23 -14.27
N LEU A 352 -13.99 11.59 -14.79
CA LEU A 352 -13.82 12.67 -15.76
C LEU A 352 -13.89 12.19 -17.21
N THR A 353 -13.84 10.87 -17.46
CA THR A 353 -13.73 10.29 -18.80
C THR A 353 -14.65 9.10 -19.04
N ASN A 354 -15.88 9.11 -18.48
CA ASN A 354 -16.90 8.05 -18.54
C ASN A 354 -17.04 7.28 -19.88
N HIS A 355 -16.71 7.89 -21.03
CA HIS A 355 -16.76 7.22 -22.35
C HIS A 355 -15.54 6.34 -22.69
N LEU A 356 -14.37 6.57 -22.09
CA LEU A 356 -13.16 5.79 -22.32
C LEU A 356 -13.11 4.50 -21.50
N GLU A 357 -13.74 4.50 -20.33
CA GLU A 357 -13.77 3.34 -19.44
C GLU A 357 -14.66 2.24 -19.98
N ALA A 358 -15.92 2.56 -20.34
CA ALA A 358 -16.84 1.60 -20.96
C ALA A 358 -16.20 0.84 -22.14
N GLY A 359 -15.33 1.50 -22.92
CA GLY A 359 -14.58 0.88 -24.01
C GLY A 359 -13.53 -0.15 -23.57
N LYS A 360 -12.95 -0.04 -22.37
CA LYS A 360 -12.04 -1.04 -21.77
C LYS A 360 -12.81 -2.24 -21.21
N GLU A 361 -13.86 -2.02 -20.41
CA GLU A 361 -14.63 -3.14 -19.86
C GLU A 361 -15.21 -4.02 -20.97
N LEU A 362 -15.76 -3.40 -22.03
CA LEU A 362 -16.24 -4.10 -23.22
C LEU A 362 -15.15 -4.93 -23.91
N GLN A 363 -13.89 -4.48 -23.94
CA GLN A 363 -12.79 -5.25 -24.53
C GLN A 363 -12.49 -6.53 -23.73
N TYR A 364 -12.50 -6.46 -22.40
CA TYR A 364 -12.27 -7.62 -21.54
C TYR A 364 -13.44 -8.61 -21.59
N LEU A 365 -14.67 -8.11 -21.65
CA LEU A 365 -15.87 -8.93 -21.85
C LEU A 365 -15.84 -9.64 -23.22
N ALA A 366 -15.53 -8.90 -24.30
CA ALA A 366 -15.40 -9.44 -25.65
C ALA A 366 -14.23 -10.44 -25.77
N ALA A 367 -13.15 -10.26 -24.99
CA ALA A 367 -12.06 -11.21 -24.90
C ALA A 367 -12.45 -12.54 -24.23
N GLY A 368 -13.57 -12.56 -23.49
CA GLY A 368 -14.14 -13.77 -22.93
C GLY A 368 -14.35 -13.76 -21.41
N SER A 369 -14.13 -12.65 -20.72
CA SER A 369 -14.37 -12.54 -19.26
C SER A 369 -15.85 -12.78 -18.92
N ASP A 370 -16.10 -13.58 -17.87
CA ASP A 370 -17.44 -13.75 -17.27
C ASP A 370 -17.71 -12.74 -16.15
N ILE A 371 -16.65 -12.25 -15.51
CA ILE A 371 -16.70 -11.29 -14.42
C ILE A 371 -15.75 -10.14 -14.76
N ILE A 372 -16.17 -8.90 -14.54
CA ILE A 372 -15.33 -7.71 -14.64
C ILE A 372 -15.32 -6.95 -13.33
N GLU A 373 -14.16 -6.39 -13.00
CA GLU A 373 -13.99 -5.54 -11.82
C GLU A 373 -14.44 -4.11 -12.11
N THR A 374 -15.09 -3.47 -11.13
CA THR A 374 -15.32 -2.03 -11.17
C THR A 374 -13.98 -1.30 -11.02
N ASN A 375 -13.82 -0.17 -11.71
CA ASN A 375 -12.65 0.68 -11.53
C ASN A 375 -12.71 1.45 -10.19
N THR A 376 -12.53 0.74 -9.08
CA THR A 376 -12.77 1.25 -7.72
C THR A 376 -11.69 0.87 -6.71
N PHE A 377 -10.55 0.35 -7.18
CA PHE A 377 -9.46 -0.13 -6.33
C PHE A 377 -9.07 0.85 -5.21
N SER A 378 -8.99 2.16 -5.50
CA SER A 378 -8.68 3.20 -4.51
C SER A 378 -9.84 4.18 -4.25
N ALA A 379 -11.08 3.79 -4.51
CA ALA A 379 -12.27 4.64 -4.35
C ALA A 379 -12.76 4.73 -2.89
N THR A 380 -11.84 4.78 -1.92
CA THR A 380 -12.16 4.98 -0.50
C THR A 380 -11.91 6.43 -0.08
N SER A 381 -12.58 6.91 0.95
CA SER A 381 -12.34 8.25 1.50
C SER A 381 -10.88 8.44 1.92
N ILE A 382 -10.25 7.38 2.44
CA ILE A 382 -8.84 7.34 2.87
C ILE A 382 -7.88 7.52 1.69
N ALA A 383 -7.99 6.68 0.64
CA ALA A 383 -7.07 6.77 -0.50
C ALA A 383 -7.33 8.03 -1.34
N GLN A 384 -8.58 8.48 -1.44
CA GLN A 384 -8.94 9.71 -2.15
C GLN A 384 -8.52 10.98 -1.40
N ALA A 385 -8.11 10.89 -0.13
CA ALA A 385 -7.60 12.04 0.63
C ALA A 385 -6.30 12.61 0.03
N ASP A 386 -5.45 11.76 -0.53
CA ASP A 386 -4.21 12.17 -1.22
C ASP A 386 -4.49 13.07 -2.45
N TYR A 387 -5.74 13.08 -2.92
CA TYR A 387 -6.22 13.84 -4.07
C TYR A 387 -7.23 14.94 -3.70
N ASP A 388 -7.55 15.14 -2.41
CA ASP A 388 -8.60 16.04 -1.92
C ASP A 388 -10.02 15.65 -2.40
N LEU A 389 -10.27 14.35 -2.60
CA LEU A 389 -11.50 13.80 -3.15
C LEU A 389 -12.24 12.82 -2.21
N SER A 390 -11.90 12.80 -0.91
CA SER A 390 -12.51 11.89 0.06
C SER A 390 -14.04 11.92 0.05
N HIS A 391 -14.63 13.12 -0.11
CA HIS A 391 -16.07 13.35 -0.17
C HIS A 391 -16.76 12.77 -1.42
N LEU A 392 -16.00 12.32 -2.42
CA LEU A 392 -16.54 11.70 -3.63
C LEU A 392 -16.52 10.17 -3.58
N ALA A 393 -15.98 9.54 -2.54
CA ALA A 393 -15.79 8.09 -2.47
C ALA A 393 -17.06 7.30 -2.85
N TYR A 394 -18.19 7.56 -2.19
CA TYR A 394 -19.47 6.93 -2.53
C TYR A 394 -19.85 7.11 -4.01
N ARG A 395 -19.75 8.34 -4.53
CA ARG A 395 -20.16 8.66 -5.91
C ARG A 395 -19.27 8.00 -6.96
N LEU A 396 -17.96 7.91 -6.69
CA LEU A 396 -17.00 7.23 -7.57
C LEU A 396 -17.39 5.76 -7.71
N ASN A 397 -17.66 5.08 -6.60
CA ASN A 397 -18.06 3.68 -6.60
C ASN A 397 -19.38 3.45 -7.34
N ALA A 398 -20.40 4.27 -7.04
CA ALA A 398 -21.71 4.13 -7.66
C ALA A 398 -21.67 4.32 -9.18
N GLU A 399 -20.88 5.28 -9.69
CA GLU A 399 -20.79 5.47 -11.13
C GLU A 399 -19.94 4.40 -11.82
N ALA A 400 -18.83 3.98 -11.20
CA ALA A 400 -17.99 2.91 -11.73
C ALA A 400 -18.77 1.58 -11.86
N ALA A 401 -19.57 1.23 -10.84
CA ALA A 401 -20.45 0.06 -10.90
C ALA A 401 -21.50 0.17 -12.00
N ARG A 402 -22.13 1.34 -12.20
CA ARG A 402 -23.08 1.55 -13.32
C ARG A 402 -22.43 1.46 -14.70
N ILE A 403 -21.19 1.93 -14.84
CA ILE A 403 -20.44 1.80 -16.09
C ILE A 403 -20.19 0.32 -16.39
N ALA A 404 -19.66 -0.43 -15.41
CA ALA A 404 -19.42 -1.86 -15.56
C ALA A 404 -20.71 -2.65 -15.85
N ARG A 405 -21.81 -2.34 -15.16
CA ARG A 405 -23.12 -2.99 -15.37
C ARG A 405 -23.65 -2.75 -16.78
N ARG A 406 -23.58 -1.50 -17.27
CA ARG A 406 -23.94 -1.17 -18.66
C ARG A 406 -23.08 -1.95 -19.67
N ALA A 407 -21.77 -2.06 -19.46
CA ALA A 407 -20.90 -2.82 -20.35
C ALA A 407 -21.27 -4.31 -20.40
N CYS A 408 -21.63 -4.90 -19.25
CA CYS A 408 -22.15 -6.27 -19.17
C CYS A 408 -23.49 -6.42 -19.92
N ASP A 409 -24.42 -5.48 -19.73
CA ASP A 409 -25.73 -5.54 -20.40
C ASP A 409 -25.59 -5.38 -21.93
N ASP A 410 -24.71 -4.47 -22.38
CA ASP A 410 -24.45 -4.22 -23.79
C ASP A 410 -23.86 -5.45 -24.49
N ILE A 411 -22.90 -6.15 -23.86
CA ILE A 411 -22.30 -7.36 -24.46
C ILE A 411 -23.28 -8.53 -24.44
N GLU A 412 -24.09 -8.69 -23.40
CA GLU A 412 -25.11 -9.74 -23.32
C GLU A 412 -26.18 -9.54 -24.40
N ALA A 413 -26.62 -8.30 -24.62
CA ALA A 413 -27.54 -7.95 -25.69
C ALA A 413 -26.93 -8.18 -27.09
N ALA A 414 -25.65 -7.83 -27.27
CA ALA A 414 -24.93 -8.07 -28.52
C ALA A 414 -24.75 -9.57 -28.81
N ASP A 415 -24.39 -10.38 -27.81
CA ASP A 415 -24.28 -11.84 -27.93
C ASP A 415 -25.63 -12.45 -28.33
N LEU A 416 -26.72 -12.03 -27.68
CA LEU A 416 -28.07 -12.50 -28.00
C LEU A 416 -28.49 -12.08 -29.42
N ALA A 417 -28.21 -10.84 -29.82
CA ALA A 417 -28.49 -10.35 -31.17
C ALA A 417 -27.68 -11.09 -32.25
N ALA A 418 -26.49 -11.59 -31.90
CA ALA A 418 -25.64 -12.43 -32.76
C ALA A 418 -26.07 -13.91 -32.77
N GLY A 419 -27.13 -14.29 -32.03
CA GLY A 419 -27.62 -15.66 -31.95
C GLY A 419 -26.76 -16.59 -31.10
N LEU A 420 -25.89 -16.03 -30.23
CA LEU A 420 -25.10 -16.82 -29.29
C LEU A 420 -25.96 -17.26 -28.09
N PRO A 421 -25.61 -18.37 -27.42
CA PRO A 421 -26.29 -18.79 -26.20
C PRO A 421 -26.25 -17.72 -25.12
N ALA A 422 -27.35 -17.56 -24.38
CA ALA A 422 -27.42 -16.66 -23.23
C ALA A 422 -26.30 -16.99 -22.24
N ARG A 423 -25.44 -16.00 -21.97
CA ARG A 423 -24.30 -16.14 -21.07
C ARG A 423 -24.25 -14.87 -20.21
N PRO A 424 -24.63 -14.93 -18.93
CA PRO A 424 -24.58 -13.77 -18.03
C PRO A 424 -23.15 -13.25 -17.84
N ARG A 425 -23.02 -11.96 -17.51
CA ARG A 425 -21.79 -11.27 -17.11
C ARG A 425 -22.02 -10.59 -15.77
N PHE A 426 -21.02 -10.68 -14.91
CA PHE A 426 -21.11 -10.20 -13.54
C PHE A 426 -20.17 -9.05 -13.27
N VAL A 427 -20.62 -8.09 -12.48
CA VAL A 427 -19.84 -6.95 -12.00
C VAL A 427 -19.32 -7.24 -10.60
N ALA A 428 -18.00 -7.30 -10.46
CA ALA A 428 -17.30 -7.38 -9.19
C ALA A 428 -17.00 -5.97 -8.67
N GLY A 429 -17.70 -5.55 -7.62
CA GLY A 429 -17.40 -4.33 -6.90
C GLY A 429 -16.06 -4.45 -6.17
N ALA A 430 -14.99 -3.90 -6.73
CA ALA A 430 -13.64 -4.01 -6.22
C ALA A 430 -13.36 -3.06 -5.05
N LEU A 431 -12.89 -3.62 -3.92
CA LEU A 431 -12.43 -2.91 -2.73
C LEU A 431 -10.95 -3.20 -2.52
N GLY A 432 -10.08 -2.24 -2.84
CA GLY A 432 -8.65 -2.36 -2.60
C GLY A 432 -8.25 -1.99 -1.16
N PRO A 433 -6.98 -2.23 -0.78
CA PRO A 433 -6.52 -2.27 0.62
C PRO A 433 -6.30 -0.89 1.29
N THR A 434 -6.52 0.23 0.58
CA THR A 434 -6.08 1.60 0.93
C THR A 434 -4.55 1.77 0.98
N ASN A 435 -4.07 2.99 1.30
CA ASN A 435 -2.65 3.32 1.48
C ASN A 435 -2.21 3.32 2.96
N ARG A 436 -3.02 2.79 3.88
CA ARG A 436 -2.74 2.74 5.34
C ARG A 436 -2.79 1.30 5.85
N THR A 437 -2.09 1.01 6.95
CA THR A 437 -2.00 -0.33 7.57
C THR A 437 -2.49 -0.29 9.02
N LEU A 438 -3.26 -1.30 9.43
CA LEU A 438 -3.65 -1.53 10.82
C LEU A 438 -2.69 -2.44 11.57
N SER A 439 -2.07 -3.41 10.89
CA SER A 439 -1.21 -4.39 11.57
C SER A 439 0.25 -3.92 11.68
N ILE A 440 0.69 -3.01 10.81
CA ILE A 440 2.09 -2.53 10.72
C ILE A 440 2.17 -1.06 11.12
N SER A 441 3.14 -0.72 11.97
CA SER A 441 3.45 0.69 12.28
C SER A 441 4.13 1.38 11.10
N PRO A 442 3.76 2.63 10.77
CA PRO A 442 4.51 3.43 9.79
C PRO A 442 5.86 3.94 10.34
N SER A 443 6.18 3.71 11.62
CA SER A 443 7.42 4.16 12.25
C SER A 443 8.13 3.00 12.96
N VAL A 444 9.39 2.78 12.60
CA VAL A 444 10.25 1.77 13.24
C VAL A 444 10.52 2.11 14.71
N GLU A 445 10.60 3.39 15.06
CA GLU A 445 10.87 3.86 16.43
C GLU A 445 9.63 3.80 17.34
N ARG A 446 8.44 3.66 16.75
CA ARG A 446 7.14 3.61 17.46
C ARG A 446 6.35 2.38 17.01
N PRO A 447 6.77 1.16 17.39
CA PRO A 447 6.10 -0.08 16.98
C PRO A 447 4.64 -0.17 17.46
N ASP A 448 4.29 0.54 18.53
CA ASP A 448 2.93 0.65 19.08
C ASP A 448 1.96 1.52 18.24
N TYR A 449 2.49 2.43 17.42
CA TYR A 449 1.71 3.46 16.74
C TYR A 449 1.04 2.95 15.46
N ARG A 450 -0.18 3.43 15.18
CA ARG A 450 -0.90 3.24 13.92
C ARG A 450 -1.42 4.59 13.42
N ASN A 451 -1.37 4.82 12.11
CA ASN A 451 -1.81 6.08 11.50
C ASN A 451 -3.26 6.06 10.98
N ILE A 452 -3.97 4.96 11.22
CA ILE A 452 -5.38 4.73 10.92
C ILE A 452 -5.97 3.84 12.01
N THR A 453 -7.26 3.97 12.30
CA THR A 453 -7.98 3.08 13.22
C THR A 453 -8.93 2.13 12.47
N PHE A 454 -9.34 1.06 13.14
CA PHE A 454 -10.25 0.06 12.57
C PHE A 454 -11.59 0.71 12.15
N GLU A 455 -12.11 1.61 12.98
CA GLU A 455 -13.37 2.32 12.74
C GLU A 455 -13.29 3.22 11.51
N GLN A 456 -12.18 3.94 11.32
CA GLN A 456 -11.97 4.79 10.15
C GLN A 456 -11.97 3.96 8.86
N LEU A 457 -11.40 2.76 8.89
CA LEU A 457 -11.45 1.83 7.76
C LEU A 457 -12.85 1.26 7.55
N VAL A 458 -13.56 0.87 8.62
CA VAL A 458 -14.95 0.41 8.54
C VAL A 458 -15.84 1.48 7.91
N GLU A 459 -15.70 2.74 8.32
CA GLU A 459 -16.44 3.87 7.74
C GLU A 459 -16.13 4.03 6.24
N ALA A 460 -14.84 4.07 5.88
CA ALA A 460 -14.41 4.22 4.49
C ALA A 460 -14.89 3.07 3.58
N TYR A 461 -14.82 1.83 4.07
CA TYR A 461 -15.32 0.66 3.34
C TYR A 461 -16.84 0.59 3.31
N SER A 462 -17.54 1.08 4.34
CA SER A 462 -19.01 1.17 4.34
C SER A 462 -19.50 2.12 3.25
N ASP A 463 -18.87 3.29 3.13
CA ASP A 463 -19.17 4.27 2.06
C ASP A 463 -18.94 3.70 0.67
N GLN A 464 -17.79 3.04 0.47
CA GLN A 464 -17.45 2.38 -0.78
C GLN A 464 -18.46 1.27 -1.11
N THR A 465 -18.73 0.38 -0.17
CA THR A 465 -19.64 -0.77 -0.35
C THR A 465 -21.05 -0.30 -0.72
N ARG A 466 -21.59 0.71 -0.02
CA ARG A 466 -22.89 1.30 -0.36
C ARG A 466 -22.92 1.81 -1.80
N GLY A 467 -21.89 2.54 -2.21
CA GLY A 467 -21.77 3.03 -3.58
C GLY A 467 -21.77 1.89 -4.61
N LEU A 468 -21.00 0.82 -4.36
CA LEU A 468 -20.93 -0.35 -5.24
C LEU A 468 -22.29 -1.06 -5.36
N LEU A 469 -22.97 -1.30 -4.24
CA LEU A 469 -24.29 -1.96 -4.21
C LEU A 469 -25.35 -1.10 -4.90
N ASP A 470 -25.45 0.20 -4.58
CA ASP A 470 -26.38 1.14 -5.22
C ASP A 470 -26.09 1.33 -6.71
N GLY A 471 -24.87 1.05 -7.15
CA GLY A 471 -24.43 1.11 -8.54
C GLY A 471 -24.71 -0.18 -9.33
N GLY A 472 -25.17 -1.25 -8.68
CA GLY A 472 -25.54 -2.51 -9.32
C GLY A 472 -24.40 -3.53 -9.43
N ALA A 473 -23.46 -3.56 -8.48
CA ALA A 473 -22.49 -4.65 -8.39
C ALA A 473 -23.18 -5.98 -8.02
N ASP A 474 -22.87 -7.05 -8.75
CA ASP A 474 -23.44 -8.38 -8.54
C ASP A 474 -22.74 -9.17 -7.43
N LEU A 475 -21.49 -8.81 -7.15
CA LEU A 475 -20.64 -9.40 -6.12
C LEU A 475 -19.63 -8.37 -5.61
N LEU A 476 -19.13 -8.55 -4.39
CA LEU A 476 -18.10 -7.68 -3.79
C LEU A 476 -16.76 -8.42 -3.77
N LEU A 477 -15.68 -7.74 -4.12
CA LEU A 477 -14.33 -8.29 -4.18
C LEU A 477 -13.40 -7.47 -3.28
N VAL A 478 -13.01 -8.01 -2.12
CA VAL A 478 -11.95 -7.42 -1.29
C VAL A 478 -10.62 -8.00 -1.78
N GLU A 479 -9.78 -7.17 -2.39
CA GLU A 479 -8.62 -7.65 -3.14
C GLU A 479 -7.31 -6.97 -2.79
N THR A 480 -6.22 -7.58 -3.29
CA THR A 480 -4.84 -7.13 -3.10
C THR A 480 -4.51 -6.92 -1.62
N ILE A 481 -5.00 -7.84 -0.78
CA ILE A 481 -4.88 -7.70 0.67
C ILE A 481 -3.43 -7.97 1.07
N PHE A 482 -2.71 -6.89 1.39
CA PHE A 482 -1.38 -6.96 1.99
C PHE A 482 -1.42 -6.95 3.53
N ASP A 483 -2.50 -6.40 4.12
CA ASP A 483 -2.75 -6.33 5.56
C ASP A 483 -4.13 -6.93 5.87
N THR A 484 -4.14 -8.08 6.56
CA THR A 484 -5.36 -8.81 6.88
C THR A 484 -6.27 -8.07 7.85
N ALA A 485 -5.73 -7.20 8.73
CA ALA A 485 -6.58 -6.41 9.62
C ALA A 485 -7.43 -5.40 8.82
N ASN A 486 -6.90 -4.84 7.72
CA ASN A 486 -7.68 -4.00 6.81
C ASN A 486 -8.80 -4.80 6.14
N ALA A 487 -8.52 -6.04 5.71
CA ALA A 487 -9.54 -6.90 5.11
C ALA A 487 -10.63 -7.27 6.13
N LYS A 488 -10.28 -7.52 7.39
CA LYS A 488 -11.27 -7.72 8.47
C LYS A 488 -12.14 -6.47 8.67
N ALA A 489 -11.58 -5.26 8.56
CA ALA A 489 -12.37 -4.03 8.61
C ALA A 489 -13.33 -3.91 7.40
N ALA A 490 -12.89 -4.28 6.19
CA ALA A 490 -13.76 -4.33 5.02
C ALA A 490 -14.89 -5.35 5.18
N ILE A 491 -14.58 -6.57 5.63
CA ILE A 491 -15.58 -7.61 5.91
C ILE A 491 -16.56 -7.15 6.98
N PHE A 492 -16.08 -6.52 8.06
CA PHE A 492 -16.93 -5.98 9.11
C PHE A 492 -17.91 -4.93 8.57
N ALA A 493 -17.45 -4.02 7.70
CA ALA A 493 -18.29 -3.03 7.04
C ALA A 493 -19.38 -3.70 6.17
N ILE A 494 -18.98 -4.67 5.35
CA ILE A 494 -19.88 -5.42 4.46
C ILE A 494 -20.95 -6.18 5.27
N GLU A 495 -20.52 -6.95 6.28
CA GLU A 495 -21.43 -7.71 7.14
C GLU A 495 -22.37 -6.79 7.93
N SER A 496 -21.90 -5.62 8.39
CA SER A 496 -22.75 -4.64 9.09
C SER A 496 -23.89 -4.13 8.20
N LEU A 497 -23.61 -3.88 6.91
CA LEU A 497 -24.64 -3.45 5.96
C LEU A 497 -25.68 -4.54 5.71
N PHE A 498 -25.26 -5.79 5.54
CA PHE A 498 -26.19 -6.92 5.37
C PHE A 498 -26.99 -7.24 6.63
N ASP A 499 -26.34 -7.24 7.80
CA ASP A 499 -27.01 -7.50 9.09
C ASP A 499 -28.06 -6.43 9.43
N SER A 500 -27.85 -5.19 8.97
CA SER A 500 -28.82 -4.10 9.17
C SER A 500 -30.11 -4.26 8.38
N GLY A 501 -30.14 -5.16 7.37
CA GLY A 501 -31.25 -5.31 6.44
C GLY A 501 -31.37 -4.18 5.41
N ALA A 502 -30.40 -3.27 5.34
CA ALA A 502 -30.39 -2.18 4.36
C ALA A 502 -30.15 -2.68 2.91
N TYR A 503 -29.48 -3.82 2.76
CA TYR A 503 -29.12 -4.41 1.47
C TYR A 503 -29.29 -5.93 1.51
N ASP A 504 -29.72 -6.50 0.37
CA ASP A 504 -29.66 -7.93 0.15
C ASP A 504 -28.21 -8.40 0.03
N ARG A 505 -27.94 -9.60 0.54
CA ARG A 505 -26.59 -10.18 0.52
C ARG A 505 -26.20 -10.60 -0.90
N VAL A 506 -25.15 -10.00 -1.41
CA VAL A 506 -24.43 -10.47 -2.62
C VAL A 506 -23.23 -11.35 -2.25
N PRO A 507 -22.73 -12.20 -3.17
CA PRO A 507 -21.53 -12.99 -2.91
C PRO A 507 -20.30 -12.13 -2.62
N LEU A 508 -19.49 -12.58 -1.66
CA LEU A 508 -18.20 -11.97 -1.32
C LEU A 508 -17.04 -12.81 -1.89
N LEU A 509 -16.11 -12.15 -2.56
CA LEU A 509 -14.82 -12.70 -2.98
C LEU A 509 -13.72 -12.02 -2.17
N VAL A 510 -12.71 -12.79 -1.78
CA VAL A 510 -11.57 -12.30 -0.99
C VAL A 510 -10.26 -12.75 -1.62
N SER A 511 -9.37 -11.81 -1.94
CA SER A 511 -8.09 -12.09 -2.58
C SER A 511 -6.91 -11.49 -1.81
N GLY A 512 -6.02 -12.37 -1.34
CA GLY A 512 -4.78 -11.98 -0.68
C GLY A 512 -3.64 -11.72 -1.65
N THR A 513 -2.61 -11.00 -1.19
CA THR A 513 -1.37 -10.83 -1.95
C THR A 513 -0.17 -11.32 -1.14
N ILE A 514 0.50 -12.32 -1.69
CA ILE A 514 1.78 -12.84 -1.18
C ILE A 514 2.90 -12.06 -1.85
N VAL A 515 3.73 -11.39 -1.06
CA VAL A 515 4.67 -10.39 -1.59
C VAL A 515 5.94 -10.99 -2.21
N ASP A 516 6.32 -12.20 -1.79
CA ASP A 516 7.52 -12.87 -2.25
C ASP A 516 7.45 -14.41 -2.07
N ARG A 517 8.57 -15.09 -2.34
CA ARG A 517 8.68 -16.55 -2.24
C ARG A 517 8.63 -17.10 -0.81
N SER A 518 8.61 -16.26 0.23
CA SER A 518 8.41 -16.70 1.61
C SER A 518 7.00 -17.25 1.85
N GLY A 519 6.03 -16.90 0.99
CA GLY A 519 4.64 -17.33 1.16
C GLY A 519 3.86 -16.53 2.18
N ARG A 520 4.32 -15.30 2.49
CA ARG A 520 3.67 -14.41 3.47
C ARG A 520 3.09 -13.15 2.84
N THR A 521 2.03 -12.62 3.46
CA THR A 521 1.54 -11.26 3.19
C THR A 521 2.56 -10.22 3.66
N LEU A 522 2.35 -8.94 3.32
CA LEU A 522 3.19 -7.86 3.86
C LEU A 522 3.09 -7.78 5.39
N SER A 523 1.92 -8.10 5.96
CA SER A 523 1.70 -8.21 7.41
C SER A 523 2.26 -9.48 8.06
N GLY A 524 2.95 -10.33 7.30
CA GLY A 524 3.67 -11.51 7.79
C GLY A 524 2.85 -12.78 7.91
N GLN A 525 1.57 -12.79 7.50
CA GLN A 525 0.71 -13.97 7.62
C GLN A 525 1.00 -15.01 6.55
N THR A 526 0.98 -16.29 6.91
CA THR A 526 0.96 -17.40 5.93
C THR A 526 -0.39 -17.49 5.23
N THR A 527 -0.44 -18.21 4.12
CA THR A 527 -1.68 -18.44 3.35
C THR A 527 -2.80 -19.08 4.18
N GLU A 528 -2.49 -20.07 5.02
CA GLU A 528 -3.49 -20.72 5.89
C GLU A 528 -3.97 -19.79 7.00
N ALA A 529 -3.06 -18.99 7.57
CA ALA A 529 -3.41 -18.00 8.59
C ALA A 529 -4.33 -16.92 8.02
N PHE A 530 -4.06 -16.46 6.80
CA PHE A 530 -4.91 -15.53 6.07
C PHE A 530 -6.32 -16.12 5.86
N VAL A 531 -6.41 -17.36 5.35
CA VAL A 531 -7.69 -18.07 5.17
C VAL A 531 -8.48 -18.15 6.48
N ALA A 532 -7.84 -18.56 7.57
CA ALA A 532 -8.47 -18.64 8.89
C ALA A 532 -9.03 -17.28 9.35
N SER A 533 -8.28 -16.21 9.10
CA SER A 533 -8.60 -14.84 9.54
C SER A 533 -9.81 -14.24 8.81
N VAL A 534 -10.03 -14.59 7.54
CA VAL A 534 -11.09 -13.99 6.70
C VAL A 534 -12.29 -14.91 6.44
N SER A 535 -12.22 -16.19 6.82
CA SER A 535 -13.30 -17.17 6.58
C SER A 535 -14.64 -16.81 7.23
N HIS A 536 -14.63 -16.00 8.30
CA HIS A 536 -15.86 -15.53 8.96
C HIS A 536 -16.75 -14.66 8.05
N GLY A 537 -16.17 -14.01 7.03
CA GLY A 537 -16.92 -13.27 6.00
C GLY A 537 -17.73 -14.17 5.06
N ARG A 538 -17.63 -15.51 5.21
CA ARG A 538 -18.30 -16.51 4.36
C ARG A 538 -18.07 -16.26 2.87
N PRO A 539 -16.82 -16.06 2.43
CA PRO A 539 -16.54 -15.75 1.03
C PRO A 539 -16.95 -16.92 0.13
N LEU A 540 -17.61 -16.61 -0.98
CA LEU A 540 -17.90 -17.58 -2.04
C LEU A 540 -16.59 -18.09 -2.65
N CYS A 541 -15.66 -17.17 -2.92
CA CYS A 541 -14.32 -17.49 -3.40
C CYS A 541 -13.24 -16.84 -2.53
N LEU A 542 -12.14 -17.57 -2.33
CA LEU A 542 -10.96 -17.13 -1.60
C LEU A 542 -9.74 -17.45 -2.45
N GLY A 543 -8.79 -16.52 -2.59
CA GLY A 543 -7.66 -16.76 -3.48
C GLY A 543 -6.56 -15.72 -3.38
N LEU A 544 -5.73 -15.66 -4.42
CA LEU A 544 -4.57 -14.78 -4.47
C LEU A 544 -4.48 -14.00 -5.78
N ASN A 545 -3.93 -12.79 -5.70
CA ASN A 545 -3.65 -11.94 -6.84
C ASN A 545 -2.43 -11.04 -6.66
N CYS A 546 -1.94 -10.51 -7.78
CA CYS A 546 -0.83 -9.56 -7.85
C CYS A 546 0.50 -10.12 -7.30
N ALA A 547 1.51 -9.25 -7.23
CA ALA A 547 2.91 -9.43 -6.77
C ALA A 547 3.74 -10.50 -7.51
N LEU A 548 3.18 -11.67 -7.76
CA LEU A 548 3.84 -12.84 -8.34
C LEU A 548 3.25 -13.17 -9.72
N GLY A 549 4.08 -13.77 -10.57
CA GLY A 549 3.62 -14.45 -11.78
C GLY A 549 2.93 -15.78 -11.44
N ALA A 550 2.32 -16.41 -12.45
CA ALA A 550 1.60 -17.67 -12.27
C ALA A 550 2.50 -18.78 -11.72
N SER A 551 3.72 -18.92 -12.24
CA SER A 551 4.65 -19.98 -11.81
C SER A 551 5.01 -19.90 -10.32
N GLU A 552 5.29 -18.70 -9.83
CA GLU A 552 5.61 -18.45 -8.41
C GLU A 552 4.41 -18.59 -7.49
N MET A 553 3.20 -18.27 -7.97
CA MET A 553 1.98 -18.28 -7.16
C MET A 553 1.42 -19.70 -6.92
N ARG A 554 1.77 -20.66 -7.79
CA ARG A 554 1.27 -22.04 -7.76
C ARG A 554 1.31 -22.73 -6.38
N PRO A 555 2.45 -22.83 -5.68
CA PRO A 555 2.52 -23.54 -4.41
C PRO A 555 1.60 -22.93 -3.34
N PHE A 556 1.34 -21.62 -3.42
CA PHE A 556 0.47 -20.93 -2.46
C PHE A 556 -1.01 -21.17 -2.78
N ILE A 557 -1.38 -21.28 -4.05
CA ILE A 557 -2.73 -21.69 -4.46
C ILE A 557 -3.03 -23.13 -4.06
N GLU A 558 -2.06 -24.04 -4.20
CA GLU A 558 -2.20 -25.43 -3.73
C GLU A 558 -2.48 -25.49 -2.22
N ARG A 559 -1.69 -24.77 -1.41
CA ARG A 559 -1.90 -24.67 0.04
C ARG A 559 -3.22 -24.02 0.41
N LEU A 560 -3.58 -22.91 -0.24
CA LEU A 560 -4.86 -22.23 -0.04
C LEU A 560 -6.03 -23.17 -0.32
N GLY A 561 -5.97 -23.90 -1.43
CA GLY A 561 -6.98 -24.86 -1.84
C GLY A 561 -7.12 -26.06 -0.90
N LEU A 562 -6.14 -26.35 -0.05
CA LEU A 562 -6.30 -27.34 1.02
C LEU A 562 -6.90 -26.71 2.28
N ALA A 563 -6.71 -25.41 2.50
CA ALA A 563 -7.16 -24.73 3.71
C ALA A 563 -8.61 -24.23 3.68
N THR A 564 -9.30 -24.24 2.53
CA THR A 564 -10.64 -23.65 2.41
C THR A 564 -11.65 -24.52 1.63
N PRO A 565 -12.91 -24.61 2.12
CA PRO A 565 -14.02 -25.15 1.35
C PRO A 565 -14.58 -24.16 0.32
N ALA A 566 -14.10 -22.92 0.28
CA ALA A 566 -14.51 -21.94 -0.72
C ALA A 566 -14.03 -22.34 -2.14
N TYR A 567 -14.63 -21.71 -3.15
CA TYR A 567 -14.06 -21.73 -4.49
C TYR A 567 -12.71 -20.99 -4.49
N VAL A 568 -11.75 -21.42 -5.31
CA VAL A 568 -10.43 -20.81 -5.38
C VAL A 568 -10.31 -19.91 -6.59
N LEU A 569 -9.94 -18.65 -6.37
CA LEU A 569 -9.62 -17.69 -7.42
C LEU A 569 -8.11 -17.47 -7.53
N CYS A 570 -7.61 -17.19 -8.74
CA CYS A 570 -6.20 -16.89 -8.98
C CYS A 570 -6.06 -15.95 -10.18
N TYR A 571 -5.53 -14.75 -9.96
CA TYR A 571 -5.27 -13.80 -11.03
C TYR A 571 -3.89 -13.14 -10.87
N PRO A 572 -2.81 -13.82 -11.33
CA PRO A 572 -1.43 -13.36 -11.14
C PRO A 572 -1.07 -12.22 -12.09
N ASN A 573 0.11 -11.65 -11.89
CA ASN A 573 0.70 -10.70 -12.85
C ASN A 573 1.17 -11.43 -14.12
N ALA A 574 1.39 -10.67 -15.21
CA ALA A 574 2.07 -11.16 -16.42
C ALA A 574 3.59 -11.32 -16.19
N GLY A 575 3.95 -12.13 -15.19
CA GLY A 575 5.30 -12.29 -14.68
C GLY A 575 5.70 -11.23 -13.65
N LEU A 576 6.96 -11.27 -13.24
CA LEU A 576 7.55 -10.22 -12.41
C LEU A 576 7.87 -9.00 -13.29
N PRO A 577 7.72 -7.77 -12.76
CA PRO A 577 8.10 -6.58 -13.52
C PRO A 577 9.61 -6.57 -13.78
N ASN A 578 9.98 -6.24 -15.02
CA ASN A 578 11.38 -6.10 -15.42
C ASN A 578 12.00 -4.81 -14.84
N THR A 579 13.29 -4.56 -15.07
CA THR A 579 13.97 -3.38 -14.52
C THR A 579 13.41 -2.04 -14.99
N PHE A 580 12.58 -2.04 -16.04
CA PHE A 580 11.87 -0.88 -16.55
C PHE A 580 10.43 -0.76 -16.03
N GLY A 581 9.98 -1.72 -15.22
CA GLY A 581 8.62 -1.79 -14.67
C GLY A 581 7.58 -2.33 -15.67
N GLU A 582 8.03 -2.93 -16.77
CA GLU A 582 7.17 -3.57 -17.78
C GLU A 582 7.05 -5.08 -17.48
N TYR A 583 6.11 -5.75 -18.15
CA TYR A 583 5.82 -7.17 -17.95
C TYR A 583 6.19 -7.96 -19.21
N ASP A 584 7.05 -8.97 -19.05
CA ASP A 584 7.63 -9.71 -20.16
C ASP A 584 6.83 -10.98 -20.53
N GLU A 585 5.93 -11.48 -19.67
CA GLU A 585 5.14 -12.66 -20.03
C GLU A 585 4.12 -12.33 -21.12
N THR A 586 4.13 -13.17 -22.16
CA THR A 586 3.19 -13.04 -23.28
C THR A 586 1.85 -13.73 -22.99
N PRO A 587 0.78 -13.43 -23.75
CA PRO A 587 -0.51 -14.13 -23.63
C PRO A 587 -0.40 -15.65 -23.66
N ALA A 588 0.47 -16.20 -24.53
CA ALA A 588 0.65 -17.64 -24.66
C ALA A 588 1.34 -18.26 -23.44
N MET A 589 2.33 -17.57 -22.87
CA MET A 589 3.06 -18.04 -21.69
C MET A 589 2.14 -18.08 -20.46
N MET A 590 1.43 -16.98 -20.19
CA MET A 590 0.53 -16.89 -19.06
C MET A 590 -0.63 -17.89 -19.16
N ALA A 591 -1.21 -18.04 -20.36
CA ALA A 591 -2.26 -19.03 -20.61
C ALA A 591 -1.77 -20.47 -20.38
N ALA A 592 -0.57 -20.82 -20.85
CA ALA A 592 0.01 -22.15 -20.63
C ALA A 592 0.21 -22.43 -19.13
N ASN A 593 0.67 -21.45 -18.36
CA ASN A 593 0.84 -21.60 -16.91
C ASN A 593 -0.50 -21.83 -16.21
N LEU A 594 -1.51 -20.98 -16.47
CA LEU A 594 -2.84 -21.12 -15.86
C LEU A 594 -3.61 -22.35 -16.35
N GLU A 595 -3.35 -22.84 -17.55
CA GLU A 595 -3.88 -24.12 -18.02
C GLU A 595 -3.43 -25.27 -17.12
N THR A 596 -2.18 -25.27 -16.65
CA THR A 596 -1.71 -26.30 -15.71
C THR A 596 -2.49 -26.27 -14.40
N PHE A 597 -2.87 -25.09 -13.90
CA PHE A 597 -3.65 -24.95 -12.67
C PHE A 597 -5.05 -25.54 -12.85
N ALA A 598 -5.68 -25.25 -13.99
CA ALA A 598 -7.00 -25.77 -14.31
C ALA A 598 -6.97 -27.29 -14.50
N LYS A 599 -5.98 -27.81 -15.25
CA LYS A 599 -5.78 -29.24 -15.49
C LYS A 599 -5.56 -30.03 -14.20
N ASP A 600 -4.80 -29.46 -13.26
CA ASP A 600 -4.49 -30.09 -11.98
C ASP A 600 -5.61 -29.86 -10.94
N GLY A 601 -6.71 -29.20 -11.32
CA GLY A 601 -7.88 -29.00 -10.46
C GLY A 601 -7.61 -28.07 -9.28
N LEU A 602 -6.80 -27.03 -9.47
CA LEU A 602 -6.39 -26.10 -8.40
C LEU A 602 -7.27 -24.86 -8.28
N VAL A 603 -7.96 -24.48 -9.36
CA VAL A 603 -8.68 -23.21 -9.47
C VAL A 603 -10.12 -23.39 -9.91
N ASN A 604 -10.97 -22.44 -9.53
CA ASN A 604 -12.37 -22.31 -9.96
C ASN A 604 -12.60 -21.04 -10.76
N LEU A 605 -11.83 -19.98 -10.47
CA LEU A 605 -11.83 -18.72 -11.20
C LEU A 605 -10.39 -18.34 -11.53
N VAL A 606 -10.14 -17.90 -12.76
CA VAL A 606 -8.84 -17.36 -13.18
C VAL A 606 -9.01 -16.00 -13.84
N GLY A 607 -7.97 -15.17 -13.72
CA GLY A 607 -7.93 -13.85 -14.34
C GLY A 607 -6.50 -13.37 -14.53
N GLY A 608 -6.35 -12.05 -14.64
CA GLY A 608 -5.05 -11.40 -14.74
C GLY A 608 -5.01 -10.10 -13.96
N CYS A 609 -3.88 -9.80 -13.34
CA CYS A 609 -3.63 -8.54 -12.62
C CYS A 609 -2.69 -7.64 -13.44
N CYS A 610 -1.63 -7.09 -12.84
CA CYS A 610 -0.74 -6.15 -13.49
C CYS A 610 -0.03 -6.75 -14.71
N GLY A 611 0.03 -5.97 -15.79
CA GLY A 611 0.64 -6.37 -17.07
C GLY A 611 -0.29 -7.13 -18.01
N THR A 612 -1.47 -7.56 -17.55
CA THR A 612 -2.40 -8.35 -18.36
C THR A 612 -3.27 -7.47 -19.25
N THR A 613 -3.66 -8.01 -20.41
CA THR A 613 -4.41 -7.28 -21.46
C THR A 613 -5.57 -8.15 -21.96
N PRO A 614 -6.52 -7.61 -22.76
CA PRO A 614 -7.59 -8.42 -23.36
C PRO A 614 -7.04 -9.61 -24.18
N ALA A 615 -5.86 -9.49 -24.80
CA ALA A 615 -5.21 -10.60 -25.50
C ALA A 615 -4.79 -11.74 -24.54
N HIS A 616 -4.31 -11.40 -23.33
CA HIS A 616 -4.01 -12.38 -22.29
C HIS A 616 -5.28 -13.10 -21.86
N ILE A 617 -6.35 -12.34 -21.55
CA ILE A 617 -7.62 -12.92 -21.11
C ILE A 617 -8.23 -13.84 -22.17
N SER A 618 -8.16 -13.47 -23.45
CA SER A 618 -8.62 -14.33 -24.53
C SER A 618 -7.84 -15.65 -24.62
N ALA A 619 -6.52 -15.60 -24.47
CA ALA A 619 -5.67 -16.78 -24.45
C ALA A 619 -5.97 -17.68 -23.22
N ILE A 620 -6.12 -17.07 -22.04
CA ILE A 620 -6.45 -17.78 -20.79
C ILE A 620 -7.81 -18.45 -20.92
N ALA A 621 -8.85 -17.71 -21.32
CA ALA A 621 -10.20 -18.23 -21.48
C ALA A 621 -10.25 -19.43 -22.44
N LYS A 622 -9.51 -19.37 -23.55
CA LYS A 622 -9.40 -20.49 -24.49
C LYS A 622 -8.71 -21.71 -23.86
N ALA A 623 -7.64 -21.50 -23.09
CA ALA A 623 -6.85 -22.57 -22.50
C ALA A 623 -7.56 -23.27 -21.33
N VAL A 624 -8.29 -22.54 -20.48
CA VAL A 624 -8.90 -23.11 -19.27
C VAL A 624 -10.28 -23.74 -19.47
N ARG A 625 -11.05 -23.29 -20.48
CA ARG A 625 -12.42 -23.76 -20.77
C ARG A 625 -12.62 -25.28 -20.85
N PRO A 626 -11.68 -26.08 -21.41
CA PRO A 626 -11.86 -27.52 -21.51
C PRO A 626 -11.74 -28.29 -20.18
N HIS A 627 -11.22 -27.65 -19.13
CA HIS A 627 -10.87 -28.32 -17.87
C HIS A 627 -11.99 -28.21 -16.84
N MET A 628 -12.11 -29.22 -15.98
CA MET A 628 -13.11 -29.21 -14.91
C MET A 628 -12.66 -28.30 -13.75
N PRO A 629 -13.56 -27.51 -13.15
CA PRO A 629 -13.23 -26.70 -11.98
C PRO A 629 -12.76 -27.55 -10.79
N ARG A 630 -11.90 -26.98 -9.95
CA ARG A 630 -11.45 -27.57 -8.67
C ARG A 630 -12.63 -28.10 -7.82
N THR A 631 -12.47 -29.30 -7.28
CA THR A 631 -13.33 -29.81 -6.19
C THR A 631 -13.00 -29.13 -4.87
N ARG A 632 -13.99 -28.87 -4.01
CA ARG A 632 -13.84 -28.11 -2.77
C ARG A 632 -13.66 -29.03 -1.55
N PRO A 633 -12.45 -29.45 -1.16
CA PRO A 633 -12.24 -30.20 0.06
C PRO A 633 -12.52 -29.32 1.28
N ASN A 634 -13.02 -29.96 2.34
CA ASN A 634 -13.02 -29.41 3.70
C ASN A 634 -12.28 -30.42 4.58
N PRO A 635 -10.95 -30.36 4.69
CA PRO A 635 -10.19 -31.39 5.40
C PRO A 635 -10.42 -31.37 6.92
N HIS A 636 -10.88 -30.25 7.47
CA HIS A 636 -11.06 -30.04 8.90
C HIS A 636 -12.44 -29.47 9.24
N PRO A 637 -13.55 -30.18 8.91
CA PRO A 637 -14.91 -29.63 9.02
C PRO A 637 -15.36 -29.37 10.46
N ASN A 638 -14.74 -30.04 11.43
CA ASN A 638 -15.05 -29.94 12.86
C ASN A 638 -13.91 -29.32 13.68
N ALA A 639 -12.96 -28.65 13.04
CA ALA A 639 -11.85 -28.01 13.73
C ALA A 639 -12.19 -26.60 14.19
N LEU A 640 -11.62 -26.21 15.33
CA LEU A 640 -11.43 -24.81 15.68
C LEU A 640 -10.17 -24.38 14.96
N VAL A 641 -10.29 -23.35 14.13
CA VAL A 641 -9.17 -22.78 13.40
C VAL A 641 -8.94 -21.38 13.94
N LEU A 642 -7.76 -21.16 14.51
CA LEU A 642 -7.28 -19.88 15.01
C LEU A 642 -6.09 -19.41 14.17
N SER A 643 -5.70 -18.15 14.31
CA SER A 643 -4.46 -17.67 13.69
C SER A 643 -3.84 -16.49 14.44
N GLY A 644 -2.50 -16.50 14.47
CA GLY A 644 -1.67 -15.31 14.59
C GLY A 644 -1.15 -14.92 13.21
N LEU A 645 0.17 -14.94 13.03
CA LEU A 645 0.83 -14.98 11.73
C LEU A 645 0.80 -16.38 11.09
N GLU A 646 0.60 -17.43 11.89
CA GLU A 646 0.44 -18.81 11.45
C GLU A 646 -0.91 -19.38 11.90
N ALA A 647 -1.40 -20.38 11.17
CA ALA A 647 -2.66 -21.04 11.50
C ALA A 647 -2.45 -22.06 12.63
N SER A 648 -3.38 -22.10 13.58
CA SER A 648 -3.46 -23.13 14.62
C SER A 648 -4.77 -23.89 14.46
N ILE A 649 -4.67 -25.17 14.11
CA ILE A 649 -5.81 -26.04 13.81
C ILE A 649 -6.01 -27.03 14.95
N VAL A 650 -7.13 -26.92 15.65
CA VAL A 650 -7.50 -27.77 16.79
C VAL A 650 -8.54 -28.79 16.35
N THR A 651 -8.06 -30.01 16.10
CA THR A 651 -8.85 -31.19 15.74
C THR A 651 -9.05 -32.10 16.96
N LYS A 652 -9.74 -33.22 16.78
CA LYS A 652 -9.90 -34.24 17.84
C LYS A 652 -8.58 -34.95 18.14
N GLU A 653 -7.69 -35.02 17.16
CA GLU A 653 -6.37 -35.64 17.24
C GLU A 653 -5.31 -34.68 17.78
N THR A 654 -5.63 -33.39 17.90
CA THR A 654 -4.73 -32.40 18.50
C THR A 654 -4.62 -32.66 19.99
N ASN A 655 -3.39 -32.61 20.52
CA ASN A 655 -3.16 -32.64 21.96
C ASN A 655 -3.83 -31.43 22.66
N PHE A 656 -3.87 -31.47 23.99
CA PHE A 656 -4.34 -30.35 24.80
C PHE A 656 -3.65 -29.04 24.42
N LEU A 657 -4.44 -27.99 24.18
CA LEU A 657 -3.94 -26.68 23.78
C LEU A 657 -3.65 -25.82 25.02
N ASN A 658 -2.39 -25.42 25.18
CA ASN A 658 -1.94 -24.56 26.27
C ASN A 658 -2.16 -23.08 25.93
N ILE A 659 -3.03 -22.39 26.68
CA ILE A 659 -3.20 -20.94 26.62
C ILE A 659 -2.35 -20.32 27.76
N GLY A 660 -1.33 -19.54 27.41
CA GLY A 660 -0.40 -18.96 28.40
C GLY A 660 -1.04 -17.87 29.25
N GLU A 661 -1.04 -18.04 30.58
CA GLU A 661 -1.76 -17.19 31.55
C GLU A 661 -1.01 -15.92 32.05
N ARG A 662 0.29 -15.77 31.74
CA ARG A 662 1.16 -14.82 32.48
C ARG A 662 1.09 -13.37 31.99
N CYS A 663 0.48 -13.11 30.84
CA CYS A 663 0.21 -11.74 30.34
C CYS A 663 -1.09 -11.18 30.95
N ASN A 664 -1.22 -11.32 32.27
CA ASN A 664 -2.41 -10.98 33.03
C ASN A 664 -2.05 -10.06 34.21
N VAL A 665 -2.62 -8.85 34.25
CA VAL A 665 -2.33 -7.85 35.29
C VAL A 665 -2.76 -8.31 36.68
N ALA A 666 -3.86 -9.06 36.80
CA ALA A 666 -4.32 -9.62 38.06
C ALA A 666 -3.55 -10.89 38.48
N GLY A 667 -3.15 -11.72 37.52
CA GLY A 667 -2.53 -13.03 37.75
C GLY A 667 -1.00 -13.02 37.86
N SER A 668 -0.32 -12.05 37.27
CA SER A 668 1.15 -12.04 37.14
C SER A 668 1.78 -10.80 37.76
N ARG A 669 2.47 -10.98 38.90
CA ARG A 669 3.17 -9.88 39.60
C ARG A 669 4.20 -9.15 38.71
N LYS A 670 4.93 -9.89 37.87
CA LYS A 670 5.92 -9.32 36.92
C LYS A 670 5.22 -8.46 35.88
N PHE A 671 4.18 -8.99 35.24
CA PHE A 671 3.44 -8.29 34.18
C PHE A 671 2.70 -7.07 34.73
N CYS A 672 1.99 -7.21 35.85
CA CYS A 672 1.32 -6.12 36.55
C CYS A 672 2.25 -4.93 36.80
N ARG A 673 3.44 -5.19 37.37
CA ARG A 673 4.45 -4.16 37.61
C ARG A 673 4.84 -3.45 36.32
N LEU A 674 5.19 -4.20 35.28
CA LEU A 674 5.67 -3.65 34.00
C LEU A 674 4.60 -2.79 33.31
N ILE A 675 3.36 -3.25 33.27
CA ILE A 675 2.24 -2.50 32.69
C ILE A 675 1.97 -1.21 33.49
N LYS A 676 1.89 -1.30 34.83
CA LYS A 676 1.64 -0.12 35.68
C LYS A 676 2.78 0.90 35.63
N THR A 677 4.02 0.47 35.38
CA THR A 677 5.16 1.38 35.19
C THR A 677 5.36 1.81 33.74
N ASN A 678 4.42 1.52 32.83
CA ASN A 678 4.50 1.82 31.39
C ASN A 678 5.71 1.19 30.66
N ALA A 679 6.29 0.11 31.21
CA ALA A 679 7.41 -0.63 30.62
C ALA A 679 6.92 -1.72 29.66
N PHE A 680 6.20 -1.32 28.61
CA PHE A 680 5.54 -2.26 27.68
C PHE A 680 6.54 -3.09 26.86
N ASP A 681 7.69 -2.54 26.48
CA ASP A 681 8.72 -3.28 25.74
C ASP A 681 9.30 -4.43 26.59
N GLU A 682 9.51 -4.18 27.89
CA GLU A 682 9.89 -5.25 28.83
C GLU A 682 8.74 -6.24 29.06
N ALA A 683 7.48 -5.78 29.02
CA ALA A 683 6.32 -6.66 29.16
C ALA A 683 6.22 -7.68 28.01
N LEU A 684 6.69 -7.34 26.80
CA LEU A 684 6.79 -8.30 25.69
C LEU A 684 7.68 -9.52 26.03
N SER A 685 8.69 -9.36 26.89
CA SER A 685 9.51 -10.48 27.34
C SER A 685 8.70 -11.57 28.04
N VAL A 686 7.61 -11.20 28.73
CA VAL A 686 6.69 -12.15 29.38
C VAL A 686 5.91 -12.95 28.33
N ALA A 687 5.53 -12.31 27.22
CA ALA A 687 4.88 -13.01 26.11
C ALA A 687 5.86 -13.99 25.44
N LYS A 688 7.07 -13.54 25.11
CA LYS A 688 8.14 -14.38 24.51
C LYS A 688 8.46 -15.60 25.38
N GLU A 689 8.68 -15.38 26.67
CA GLU A 689 8.98 -16.44 27.64
C GLU A 689 7.88 -17.51 27.66
N GLN A 690 6.61 -17.14 27.46
CA GLN A 690 5.52 -18.11 27.37
C GLN A 690 5.52 -18.91 26.06
N VAL A 691 5.82 -18.27 24.93
CA VAL A 691 5.99 -18.98 23.64
C VAL A 691 7.10 -20.01 23.75
N GLU A 692 8.26 -19.62 24.27
CA GLU A 692 9.42 -20.49 24.47
C GLU A 692 9.11 -21.67 25.41
N ASN A 693 8.24 -21.44 26.40
CA ASN A 693 7.78 -22.46 27.34
C ASN A 693 6.58 -23.29 26.83
N GLY A 694 6.24 -23.22 25.54
CA GLY A 694 5.27 -24.11 24.91
C GLY A 694 3.81 -23.64 24.96
N ALA A 695 3.56 -22.35 25.21
CA ALA A 695 2.23 -21.77 24.96
C ALA A 695 1.91 -21.82 23.45
N GLN A 696 0.67 -22.16 23.12
CA GLN A 696 0.19 -22.22 21.73
C GLN A 696 -0.80 -21.10 21.42
N VAL A 697 -1.34 -20.46 22.45
CA VAL A 697 -2.14 -19.23 22.43
C VAL A 697 -1.70 -18.40 23.63
N LEU A 698 -1.78 -17.07 23.54
CA LEU A 698 -1.47 -16.19 24.67
C LEU A 698 -2.72 -15.49 25.19
N ASP A 699 -3.01 -15.66 26.47
CA ASP A 699 -4.04 -14.89 27.17
C ASP A 699 -3.49 -13.52 27.54
N VAL A 700 -4.24 -12.46 27.22
CA VAL A 700 -3.86 -11.08 27.50
C VAL A 700 -4.99 -10.41 28.26
N ASN A 701 -4.73 -10.12 29.54
CA ASN A 701 -5.65 -9.41 30.42
C ASN A 701 -4.98 -8.17 31.02
N VAL A 702 -5.63 -7.01 30.86
CA VAL A 702 -5.15 -5.71 31.37
C VAL A 702 -6.13 -5.08 32.36
N ASP A 703 -7.03 -5.86 32.94
CA ASP A 703 -8.06 -5.38 33.86
C ASP A 703 -7.40 -4.96 35.19
N ASP A 704 -7.49 -3.66 35.48
CA ASP A 704 -7.14 -3.06 36.78
C ASP A 704 -7.80 -1.68 36.88
N GLY A 705 -8.37 -1.34 38.03
CA GLY A 705 -9.08 -0.08 38.22
C GLY A 705 -8.23 1.19 38.06
N MET A 706 -6.90 1.06 38.03
CA MET A 706 -5.96 2.17 37.84
C MET A 706 -5.51 2.36 36.38
N LEU A 707 -5.89 1.47 35.47
CA LEU A 707 -5.46 1.49 34.07
C LEU A 707 -6.57 1.97 33.12
N ASP A 708 -6.18 2.68 32.08
CA ASP A 708 -7.01 2.84 30.88
C ASP A 708 -6.96 1.53 30.09
N GLY A 709 -7.92 0.64 30.39
CA GLY A 709 -7.98 -0.70 29.83
C GLY A 709 -7.94 -0.74 28.29
N PRO A 710 -8.84 -0.03 27.58
CA PRO A 710 -8.84 -0.01 26.11
C PRO A 710 -7.52 0.48 25.52
N ALA A 711 -6.94 1.56 26.05
CA ALA A 711 -5.66 2.08 25.55
C ALA A 711 -4.49 1.13 25.86
N CYS A 712 -4.48 0.51 27.05
CA CYS A 712 -3.46 -0.44 27.47
C CYS A 712 -3.48 -1.70 26.61
N MET A 713 -4.67 -2.28 26.38
CA MET A 713 -4.86 -3.45 25.50
C MET A 713 -4.38 -3.12 24.08
N THR A 714 -4.87 -2.03 23.50
CA THR A 714 -4.50 -1.56 22.16
C THR A 714 -2.98 -1.43 22.01
N ARG A 715 -2.32 -0.77 22.96
CA ARG A 715 -0.87 -0.55 22.93
C ARG A 715 -0.09 -1.86 23.00
N PHE A 716 -0.46 -2.74 23.92
CA PHE A 716 0.27 -4.00 24.10
C PHE A 716 0.08 -4.95 22.91
N LEU A 717 -1.13 -5.05 22.35
CA LEU A 717 -1.37 -5.89 21.17
C LEU A 717 -0.68 -5.34 19.91
N ASN A 718 -0.64 -4.02 19.72
CA ASN A 718 0.11 -3.42 18.62
C ASN A 718 1.61 -3.71 18.73
N LEU A 719 2.15 -3.76 19.95
CA LEU A 719 3.53 -4.16 20.21
C LEU A 719 3.75 -5.65 19.92
N ILE A 720 2.85 -6.52 20.36
CA ILE A 720 2.90 -7.96 20.03
C ILE A 720 2.96 -8.16 18.52
N SER A 721 2.15 -7.44 17.75
CA SER A 721 2.14 -7.58 16.29
C SER A 721 3.45 -7.17 15.59
N SER A 722 4.30 -6.38 16.28
CA SER A 722 5.63 -6.00 15.79
C SER A 722 6.71 -7.03 16.12
N GLU A 723 6.39 -8.03 16.94
CA GLU A 723 7.32 -9.04 17.42
C GLU A 723 6.98 -10.42 16.82
N PRO A 724 7.66 -10.85 15.73
CA PRO A 724 7.28 -12.05 14.98
C PRO A 724 7.21 -13.31 15.84
N ASP A 725 8.15 -13.49 16.77
CA ASP A 725 8.23 -14.69 17.64
C ASP A 725 6.99 -14.84 18.53
N VAL A 726 6.29 -13.73 18.82
CA VAL A 726 5.05 -13.73 19.60
C VAL A 726 3.84 -13.72 18.66
N ALA A 727 3.89 -12.90 17.61
CA ALA A 727 2.78 -12.71 16.67
C ALA A 727 2.39 -13.98 15.90
N VAL A 728 3.28 -14.99 15.80
CA VAL A 728 2.94 -16.29 15.22
C VAL A 728 1.76 -16.97 15.92
N LEU A 729 1.60 -16.77 17.23
CA LEU A 729 0.52 -17.39 18.00
C LEU A 729 -0.80 -16.61 17.90
N PRO A 730 -1.95 -17.30 17.95
CA PRO A 730 -3.22 -16.65 18.22
C PRO A 730 -3.24 -16.01 19.62
N LEU A 731 -4.10 -15.00 19.77
CA LEU A 731 -4.31 -14.30 21.04
C LEU A 731 -5.68 -14.66 21.64
N CYS A 732 -5.73 -14.77 22.95
CA CYS A 732 -6.94 -14.84 23.76
C CYS A 732 -7.10 -13.49 24.47
N ILE A 733 -8.07 -12.70 24.01
CA ILE A 733 -8.31 -11.34 24.50
C ILE A 733 -9.18 -11.46 25.74
N ASP A 734 -8.60 -11.20 26.91
CA ASP A 734 -9.23 -11.40 28.20
C ASP A 734 -9.60 -10.07 28.87
N SER A 735 -10.90 -9.89 29.14
CA SER A 735 -11.41 -8.80 29.97
C SER A 735 -12.85 -9.05 30.42
N SER A 736 -13.16 -8.58 31.62
CA SER A 736 -14.52 -8.45 32.13
C SER A 736 -15.30 -7.26 31.52
N ASN A 737 -14.60 -6.29 30.91
CA ASN A 737 -15.17 -5.16 30.22
C ASN A 737 -15.14 -5.37 28.70
N PHE A 738 -16.31 -5.45 28.08
CA PHE A 738 -16.43 -5.71 26.64
C PHE A 738 -15.82 -4.60 25.75
N GLU A 739 -15.70 -3.36 26.24
CA GLU A 739 -15.01 -2.29 25.50
C GLU A 739 -13.51 -2.59 25.33
N ILE A 740 -12.89 -3.23 26.32
CA ILE A 740 -11.48 -3.66 26.26
C ILE A 740 -11.34 -4.83 25.27
N ILE A 741 -12.30 -5.77 25.30
CA ILE A 741 -12.38 -6.86 24.31
C ILE A 741 -12.43 -6.30 22.89
N GLU A 742 -13.35 -5.37 22.63
CA GLU A 742 -13.47 -4.76 21.30
C GLU A 742 -12.20 -4.00 20.88
N ALA A 743 -11.58 -3.24 21.79
CA ALA A 743 -10.30 -2.59 21.52
C ALA A 743 -9.22 -3.62 21.12
N GLY A 744 -9.17 -4.77 21.78
CA GLY A 744 -8.26 -5.86 21.43
C GLY A 744 -8.57 -6.48 20.05
N LEU A 745 -9.84 -6.77 19.78
CA LEU A 745 -10.29 -7.36 18.50
C LEU A 745 -9.93 -6.50 17.29
N ARG A 746 -10.00 -5.17 17.44
CA ARG A 746 -9.65 -4.19 16.41
C ARG A 746 -8.16 -4.16 16.07
N CYS A 747 -7.30 -4.64 16.98
CA CYS A 747 -5.84 -4.74 16.79
C CYS A 747 -5.38 -6.09 16.20
N CYS A 748 -6.21 -7.13 16.27
CA CYS A 748 -5.81 -8.48 15.88
C CYS A 748 -6.03 -8.73 14.37
N GLN A 749 -4.93 -8.92 13.62
CA GLN A 749 -5.01 -9.35 12.22
C GLN A 749 -5.45 -10.82 12.05
N GLY A 750 -5.13 -11.67 13.04
CA GLY A 750 -5.51 -13.08 13.07
C GLY A 750 -6.90 -13.35 13.63
N LYS A 751 -7.29 -14.63 13.64
CA LYS A 751 -8.49 -15.14 14.32
C LYS A 751 -8.13 -15.50 15.76
N CYS A 752 -8.56 -14.63 16.68
CA CYS A 752 -8.34 -14.72 18.12
C CYS A 752 -9.48 -15.45 18.85
N ILE A 753 -9.31 -15.62 20.16
CA ILE A 753 -10.34 -16.03 21.12
C ILE A 753 -10.76 -14.81 21.94
N VAL A 754 -12.06 -14.65 22.17
CA VAL A 754 -12.61 -13.68 23.15
C VAL A 754 -12.85 -14.40 24.47
N ASN A 755 -12.28 -13.87 25.54
CA ASN A 755 -12.44 -14.36 26.91
C ASN A 755 -12.96 -13.24 27.83
N SER A 756 -14.25 -13.10 28.07
CA SER A 756 -15.34 -14.00 27.71
C SER A 756 -16.66 -13.23 27.64
N ILE A 757 -17.72 -13.94 27.27
CA ILE A 757 -19.10 -13.46 27.40
C ILE A 757 -19.90 -14.43 28.27
N SER A 758 -21.04 -13.98 28.79
CA SER A 758 -21.92 -14.80 29.64
C SER A 758 -23.35 -14.28 29.61
N LEU A 759 -24.28 -15.02 30.23
CA LEU A 759 -25.69 -14.65 30.38
C LEU A 759 -25.95 -13.77 31.62
N LYS A 760 -24.90 -13.34 32.34
CA LYS A 760 -25.01 -12.55 33.58
C LYS A 760 -25.89 -11.31 33.45
N GLU A 761 -25.77 -10.60 32.34
CA GLU A 761 -26.51 -9.36 32.05
C GLU A 761 -27.79 -9.62 31.25
N GLY A 762 -28.21 -10.89 31.15
CA GLY A 762 -29.36 -11.33 30.40
C GLY A 762 -29.05 -11.71 28.95
N GLU A 763 -30.07 -12.24 28.28
CA GLU A 763 -29.97 -12.78 26.94
C GLU A 763 -29.67 -11.72 25.86
N ASP A 764 -30.28 -10.54 25.94
CA ASP A 764 -30.12 -9.49 24.92
C ASP A 764 -28.68 -8.99 24.84
N ASP A 765 -28.05 -8.75 25.99
CA ASP A 765 -26.65 -8.34 26.03
C ASP A 765 -25.72 -9.47 25.56
N PHE A 766 -25.97 -10.72 25.97
CA PHE A 766 -25.23 -11.89 25.49
C PHE A 766 -25.28 -12.01 23.96
N LEU A 767 -26.47 -11.89 23.36
CA LEU A 767 -26.65 -11.98 21.92
C LEU A 767 -26.01 -10.80 21.18
N ARG A 768 -26.07 -9.58 21.75
CA ARG A 768 -25.40 -8.40 21.20
C ARG A 768 -23.88 -8.59 21.17
N LYS A 769 -23.29 -8.97 22.31
CA LYS A 769 -21.84 -9.24 22.43
C LYS A 769 -21.43 -10.37 21.47
N ALA A 770 -22.15 -11.49 21.46
CA ALA A 770 -21.89 -12.60 20.54
C ALA A 770 -21.98 -12.22 19.06
N SER A 771 -22.93 -11.37 18.67
CA SER A 771 -23.06 -10.88 17.30
C SER A 771 -21.85 -10.05 16.88
N LEU A 772 -21.34 -9.21 17.78
CA LEU A 772 -20.11 -8.43 17.53
C LEU A 772 -18.89 -9.35 17.42
N VAL A 773 -18.72 -10.30 18.34
CA VAL A 773 -17.62 -11.29 18.28
C VAL A 773 -17.63 -12.06 16.96
N LYS A 774 -18.81 -12.49 16.49
CA LYS A 774 -18.99 -13.14 15.19
C LYS A 774 -18.55 -12.24 14.04
N ARG A 775 -18.93 -10.95 14.08
CA ARG A 775 -18.62 -9.99 13.03
C ARG A 775 -17.13 -9.63 12.96
N TYR A 776 -16.44 -9.57 14.10
CA TYR A 776 -14.98 -9.44 14.16
C TYR A 776 -14.24 -10.72 13.73
N GLY A 777 -14.96 -11.86 13.65
CA GLY A 777 -14.43 -13.13 13.18
C GLY A 777 -13.63 -13.92 14.23
N ALA A 778 -13.92 -13.74 15.51
CA ALA A 778 -13.20 -14.42 16.60
C ALA A 778 -13.96 -15.67 17.08
N ALA A 779 -13.22 -16.60 17.70
CA ALA A 779 -13.80 -17.62 18.56
C ALA A 779 -14.21 -17.03 19.92
N VAL A 780 -15.07 -17.70 20.67
CA VAL A 780 -15.65 -17.15 21.90
C VAL A 780 -15.63 -18.14 23.05
N VAL A 781 -15.11 -17.70 24.20
CA VAL A 781 -15.30 -18.36 25.49
C VAL A 781 -16.61 -17.88 26.11
N VAL A 782 -17.47 -18.83 26.45
CA VAL A 782 -18.75 -18.61 27.13
C VAL A 782 -18.65 -19.18 28.53
N MET A 783 -18.69 -18.29 29.52
CA MET A 783 -18.65 -18.68 30.93
C MET A 783 -20.01 -19.28 31.34
N ALA A 784 -19.99 -20.31 32.18
CA ALA A 784 -21.19 -20.80 32.86
C ALA A 784 -21.64 -19.84 33.99
N PHE A 785 -22.07 -18.64 33.59
CA PHE A 785 -22.56 -17.58 34.45
C PHE A 785 -23.82 -17.00 33.81
N ASP A 786 -24.94 -17.00 34.53
CA ASP A 786 -26.20 -16.42 34.09
C ASP A 786 -26.78 -15.42 35.10
N GLU A 787 -28.03 -15.01 34.92
CA GLU A 787 -28.71 -14.04 35.76
C GLU A 787 -28.82 -14.48 37.24
N GLN A 788 -28.68 -15.79 37.52
CA GLN A 788 -28.72 -16.35 38.88
C GLN A 788 -27.34 -16.42 39.54
N GLY A 789 -26.27 -16.11 38.80
CA GLY A 789 -24.90 -16.14 39.32
C GLY A 789 -24.00 -17.13 38.58
N GLN A 790 -22.84 -17.38 39.18
CA GLN A 790 -21.85 -18.32 38.67
C GLN A 790 -22.26 -19.77 39.00
N ALA A 791 -22.23 -20.67 38.01
CA ALA A 791 -22.56 -22.08 38.24
C ALA A 791 -21.48 -22.81 39.02
N ALA A 792 -21.85 -23.31 40.20
CA ALA A 792 -20.99 -24.06 41.10
C ALA A 792 -21.09 -25.57 40.89
N ASP A 793 -22.31 -26.11 40.88
CA ASP A 793 -22.61 -27.54 40.70
C ASP A 793 -22.74 -27.96 39.23
N LEU A 794 -22.75 -29.28 38.99
CA LEU A 794 -22.84 -29.86 37.65
C LEU A 794 -24.12 -29.48 36.90
N ASP A 795 -25.28 -29.56 37.56
CA ASP A 795 -26.57 -29.37 36.90
C ASP A 795 -26.71 -27.93 36.37
N ARG A 796 -26.29 -26.94 37.17
CA ARG A 796 -26.26 -25.54 36.73
C ARG A 796 -25.26 -25.29 35.62
N LYS A 797 -24.06 -25.90 35.65
CA LYS A 797 -23.09 -25.79 34.55
C LYS A 797 -23.68 -26.32 33.24
N VAL A 798 -24.34 -27.48 33.29
CA VAL A 798 -25.01 -28.13 32.16
C VAL A 798 -26.11 -27.25 31.59
N GLU A 799 -27.00 -26.74 32.44
CA GLU A 799 -28.13 -25.89 32.04
C GLU A 799 -27.66 -24.64 31.30
N ILE A 800 -26.70 -23.90 31.86
CA ILE A 800 -26.22 -22.64 31.28
C ILE A 800 -25.49 -22.88 29.96
N CYS A 801 -24.62 -23.89 29.89
CA CYS A 801 -23.92 -24.24 28.64
C CYS A 801 -24.91 -24.64 27.55
N GLN A 802 -25.93 -25.45 27.88
CA GLN A 802 -26.95 -25.86 26.92
C GLN A 802 -27.81 -24.69 26.44
N ARG A 803 -28.26 -23.81 27.34
CA ARG A 803 -29.00 -22.58 27.00
C ARG A 803 -28.17 -21.69 26.07
N SER A 804 -26.92 -21.41 26.44
CA SER A 804 -26.01 -20.57 25.66
C SER A 804 -25.74 -21.14 24.27
N TYR A 805 -25.52 -22.46 24.16
CA TYR A 805 -25.29 -23.13 22.89
C TYR A 805 -26.49 -22.96 21.93
N ARG A 806 -27.71 -23.19 22.42
CA ARG A 806 -28.93 -23.00 21.62
C ARG A 806 -29.07 -21.56 21.17
N LEU A 807 -28.87 -20.59 22.06
CA LEU A 807 -28.92 -19.16 21.71
C LEU A 807 -27.93 -18.81 20.59
N LEU A 808 -26.68 -19.22 20.71
CA LEU A 808 -25.63 -18.93 19.72
C LEU A 808 -25.89 -19.61 18.37
N THR A 809 -26.22 -20.91 18.38
CA THR A 809 -26.37 -21.70 17.15
C THR A 809 -27.71 -21.49 16.46
N GLU A 810 -28.79 -21.25 17.21
CA GLU A 810 -30.13 -21.13 16.64
C GLU A 810 -30.49 -19.69 16.27
N LYS A 811 -30.17 -18.70 17.14
CA LYS A 811 -30.53 -17.29 16.89
C LYS A 811 -29.50 -16.53 16.06
N ILE A 812 -28.21 -16.66 16.39
CA ILE A 812 -27.13 -15.92 15.70
C ILE A 812 -26.51 -16.75 14.57
N LYS A 813 -26.79 -18.06 14.50
CA LYS A 813 -26.10 -18.99 13.58
C LYS A 813 -24.58 -18.89 13.73
N PHE A 814 -24.11 -18.86 14.98
CA PHE A 814 -22.69 -18.89 15.31
C PHE A 814 -22.12 -20.27 14.95
N ASN A 815 -20.89 -20.32 14.44
CA ASN A 815 -20.24 -21.59 14.12
C ASN A 815 -19.98 -22.37 15.42
N PRO A 816 -20.56 -23.57 15.61
CA PRO A 816 -20.39 -24.30 16.86
C PRO A 816 -18.92 -24.68 17.15
N ASN A 817 -18.08 -24.80 16.12
CA ASN A 817 -16.65 -25.08 16.29
C ASN A 817 -15.87 -23.90 16.90
N ASP A 818 -16.43 -22.69 16.83
CA ASP A 818 -15.85 -21.46 17.38
C ASP A 818 -16.37 -21.16 18.81
N ILE A 819 -17.23 -22.03 19.37
CA ILE A 819 -17.76 -21.91 20.74
C ILE A 819 -16.89 -22.75 21.68
N ILE A 820 -16.31 -22.08 22.67
CA ILE A 820 -15.55 -22.67 23.76
C ILE A 820 -16.35 -22.40 25.04
N PHE A 821 -16.69 -23.43 25.81
CA PHE A 821 -17.31 -23.27 27.12
C PHE A 821 -16.25 -23.26 28.21
N ASP A 822 -16.41 -22.35 29.17
CA ASP A 822 -15.74 -22.43 30.46
C ASP A 822 -16.80 -22.72 31.54
N PRO A 823 -16.93 -23.99 31.97
CA PRO A 823 -17.82 -24.39 33.06
C PRO A 823 -17.44 -23.85 34.44
N ASN A 824 -16.48 -22.93 34.56
CA ASN A 824 -15.86 -22.41 35.78
C ASN A 824 -15.07 -23.47 36.56
N ILE A 825 -13.75 -23.41 36.46
CA ILE A 825 -12.86 -24.06 37.43
C ILE A 825 -12.85 -23.23 38.71
N LEU A 826 -13.38 -23.79 39.80
CA LEU A 826 -13.47 -23.14 41.11
C LEU A 826 -12.46 -23.73 42.10
N THR A 827 -12.16 -22.96 43.14
CA THR A 827 -11.17 -23.34 44.15
C THR A 827 -11.67 -24.48 45.05
N ILE A 828 -10.84 -25.50 45.26
CA ILE A 828 -11.09 -26.62 46.18
C ILE A 828 -10.16 -26.55 47.40
N ALA A 829 -10.30 -27.48 48.34
CA ALA A 829 -9.54 -27.52 49.60
C ALA A 829 -9.64 -26.23 50.43
N THR A 830 -10.82 -25.60 50.44
CA THR A 830 -11.07 -24.36 51.17
C THR A 830 -11.44 -24.58 52.63
N GLY A 831 -11.75 -25.82 53.01
CA GLY A 831 -12.30 -26.19 54.32
C GLY A 831 -13.82 -26.09 54.42
N MET A 832 -14.51 -25.80 53.31
CA MET A 832 -15.98 -25.81 53.20
C MET A 832 -16.42 -27.03 52.39
N ASP A 833 -17.36 -27.82 52.91
CA ASP A 833 -17.78 -29.08 52.30
C ASP A 833 -18.44 -28.88 50.94
N GLU A 834 -19.12 -27.75 50.76
CA GLU A 834 -19.76 -27.34 49.51
C GLU A 834 -18.76 -27.24 48.35
N HIS A 835 -17.49 -26.95 48.65
CA HIS A 835 -16.45 -26.74 47.64
C HIS A 835 -15.71 -28.03 47.27
N ASN A 836 -15.91 -29.13 48.00
CA ASN A 836 -15.16 -30.37 47.80
C ASN A 836 -15.42 -30.99 46.41
N ASN A 837 -16.63 -30.83 45.87
CA ASN A 837 -17.03 -31.49 44.62
C ASN A 837 -16.78 -30.67 43.34
N TYR A 838 -16.37 -29.39 43.45
CA TYR A 838 -16.29 -28.47 42.30
C TYR A 838 -15.41 -28.98 41.15
N ALA A 839 -14.30 -29.67 41.45
CA ALA A 839 -13.44 -30.24 40.42
C ALA A 839 -14.13 -31.39 39.67
N MET A 840 -14.86 -32.26 40.38
CA MET A 840 -15.65 -33.33 39.79
C MET A 840 -16.84 -32.79 38.99
N ASP A 841 -17.48 -31.73 39.45
CA ASP A 841 -18.56 -31.06 38.72
C ASP A 841 -18.08 -30.46 37.39
N PHE A 842 -16.89 -29.85 37.37
CA PHE A 842 -16.26 -29.42 36.12
C PHE A 842 -15.96 -30.59 35.18
N ILE A 843 -15.35 -31.67 35.69
CA ILE A 843 -15.06 -32.88 34.89
C ILE A 843 -16.35 -33.50 34.34
N GLY A 844 -17.43 -33.51 35.12
CA GLY A 844 -18.76 -33.93 34.68
C GLY A 844 -19.29 -33.06 33.55
N ALA A 845 -19.17 -31.74 33.67
CA ALA A 845 -19.58 -30.78 32.65
C ALA A 845 -18.80 -30.98 31.34
N CYS A 846 -17.50 -31.28 31.40
CA CYS A 846 -16.71 -31.65 30.20
C CYS A 846 -17.37 -32.81 29.43
N ARG A 847 -17.70 -33.91 30.13
CA ARG A 847 -18.33 -35.08 29.51
C ARG A 847 -19.67 -34.72 28.88
N PHE A 848 -20.49 -33.93 29.57
CA PHE A 848 -21.77 -33.47 29.06
C PHE A 848 -21.61 -32.65 27.77
N ILE A 849 -20.75 -31.62 27.80
CA ILE A 849 -20.55 -30.72 26.66
C ILE A 849 -20.08 -31.50 25.44
N LYS A 850 -19.08 -32.39 25.59
CA LYS A 850 -18.56 -33.17 24.46
C LYS A 850 -19.54 -34.20 23.91
N SER A 851 -20.44 -34.72 24.73
CA SER A 851 -21.45 -35.70 24.30
C SER A 851 -22.70 -35.06 23.71
N THR A 852 -23.04 -33.83 24.12
CA THR A 852 -24.36 -33.22 23.84
C THR A 852 -24.30 -32.00 22.94
N LEU A 853 -23.19 -31.25 22.93
CA LEU A 853 -23.04 -29.97 22.22
C LEU A 853 -22.01 -30.11 21.08
N PRO A 854 -22.42 -30.62 19.89
CA PRO A 854 -21.49 -30.96 18.82
C PRO A 854 -20.71 -29.73 18.34
N GLY A 855 -19.42 -29.92 18.07
CA GLY A 855 -18.49 -28.87 17.65
C GLY A 855 -17.94 -28.01 18.78
N ALA A 856 -18.66 -27.87 19.90
CA ALA A 856 -18.21 -27.06 21.03
C ALA A 856 -16.95 -27.64 21.70
N ARG A 857 -16.16 -26.74 22.27
CA ARG A 857 -14.93 -27.07 23.00
C ARG A 857 -15.03 -26.67 24.46
N VAL A 858 -14.14 -27.19 25.29
CA VAL A 858 -14.10 -26.88 26.72
C VAL A 858 -12.74 -26.30 27.10
N SER A 859 -12.78 -25.20 27.86
CA SER A 859 -11.63 -24.56 28.49
C SER A 859 -11.89 -24.25 29.97
N GLY A 860 -10.88 -23.67 30.64
CA GLY A 860 -10.97 -23.21 32.01
C GLY A 860 -9.64 -22.65 32.52
N GLY A 861 -9.73 -21.71 33.47
CA GLY A 861 -8.59 -21.18 34.22
C GLY A 861 -8.07 -22.18 35.26
N VAL A 862 -7.06 -22.97 34.90
CA VAL A 862 -6.57 -24.09 35.73
C VAL A 862 -5.99 -23.61 37.06
N SER A 863 -5.34 -22.44 37.05
CA SER A 863 -4.77 -21.82 38.25
C SER A 863 -5.78 -21.51 39.36
N ASN A 864 -7.08 -21.37 39.03
CA ASN A 864 -8.15 -21.10 40.00
C ASN A 864 -8.40 -22.28 40.95
N LEU A 865 -8.14 -23.51 40.50
CA LEU A 865 -8.34 -24.73 41.27
C LEU A 865 -7.56 -24.71 42.59
N SER A 866 -6.34 -24.17 42.56
CA SER A 866 -5.35 -24.29 43.63
C SER A 866 -5.09 -23.01 44.41
N PHE A 867 -6.03 -22.04 44.40
CA PHE A 867 -5.87 -20.78 45.14
C PHE A 867 -5.74 -20.94 46.65
N SER A 868 -6.29 -22.01 47.25
CA SER A 868 -6.10 -22.36 48.66
C SER A 868 -4.62 -22.58 49.04
N PHE A 869 -3.75 -22.84 48.06
CA PHE A 869 -2.33 -23.15 48.28
C PHE A 869 -1.37 -22.13 47.67
N ARG A 870 -1.80 -20.87 47.50
CA ARG A 870 -0.92 -19.79 46.98
C ARG A 870 0.41 -19.72 47.76
N GLY A 871 1.52 -19.66 47.03
CA GLY A 871 2.88 -19.68 47.59
C GLY A 871 3.49 -21.07 47.76
N LYS A 872 2.75 -22.15 47.46
CA LYS A 872 3.25 -23.54 47.45
C LYS A 872 3.27 -24.08 46.02
N ASP A 873 4.16 -23.55 45.19
CA ASP A 873 4.08 -23.76 43.74
C ASP A 873 4.21 -25.23 43.32
N SER A 874 5.16 -25.99 43.90
CA SER A 874 5.29 -27.43 43.59
C SER A 874 4.01 -28.23 43.88
N LEU A 875 3.27 -27.86 44.93
CA LEU A 875 1.99 -28.47 45.28
C LEU A 875 0.91 -28.11 44.26
N ARG A 876 0.86 -26.84 43.86
CA ARG A 876 -0.11 -26.33 42.88
C ARG A 876 0.10 -26.96 41.50
N GLU A 877 1.35 -27.05 41.06
CA GLU A 877 1.73 -27.66 39.79
C GLU A 877 1.32 -29.15 39.74
N ALA A 878 1.53 -29.89 40.84
CA ALA A 878 1.06 -31.27 40.93
C ALA A 878 -0.48 -31.37 40.85
N MET A 879 -1.21 -30.51 41.57
CA MET A 879 -2.68 -30.46 41.48
C MET A 879 -3.16 -30.16 40.05
N HIS A 880 -2.50 -29.22 39.37
CA HIS A 880 -2.84 -28.85 38.00
C HIS A 880 -2.68 -30.03 37.04
N SER A 881 -1.56 -30.74 37.11
CA SER A 881 -1.30 -31.91 36.26
C SER A 881 -2.27 -33.07 36.52
N VAL A 882 -2.63 -33.34 37.78
CA VAL A 882 -3.63 -34.38 38.11
C VAL A 882 -5.01 -33.98 37.61
N PHE A 883 -5.41 -32.72 37.78
CA PHE A 883 -6.68 -32.22 37.30
C PHE A 883 -6.76 -32.30 35.77
N LEU A 884 -5.74 -31.81 35.08
CA LEU A 884 -5.67 -31.84 33.62
C LEU A 884 -5.71 -33.27 33.08
N TYR A 885 -5.02 -34.22 33.72
CA TYR A 885 -5.06 -35.63 33.31
C TYR A 885 -6.50 -36.17 33.24
N HIS A 886 -7.30 -35.93 34.28
CA HIS A 886 -8.70 -36.39 34.31
C HIS A 886 -9.64 -35.52 33.46
N ALA A 887 -9.44 -34.21 33.43
CA ALA A 887 -10.28 -33.29 32.66
C ALA A 887 -10.09 -33.50 31.15
N ILE A 888 -8.86 -33.71 30.68
CA ILE A 888 -8.56 -34.04 29.27
C ILE A 888 -9.19 -35.38 28.90
N ALA A 889 -9.08 -36.40 29.78
CA ALA A 889 -9.73 -37.69 29.56
C ALA A 889 -11.27 -37.57 29.50
N ALA A 890 -11.85 -36.60 30.21
CA ALA A 890 -13.28 -36.27 30.15
C ALA A 890 -13.66 -35.37 28.96
N GLY A 891 -12.69 -34.88 28.19
CA GLY A 891 -12.90 -34.11 26.96
C GLY A 891 -12.60 -32.61 27.04
N MET A 892 -11.81 -32.16 28.01
CA MET A 892 -11.26 -30.80 28.04
C MET A 892 -10.27 -30.61 26.88
N ASP A 893 -10.50 -29.62 26.01
CA ASP A 893 -9.74 -29.44 24.77
C ASP A 893 -8.53 -28.49 24.95
N MET A 894 -8.64 -27.51 25.83
CA MET A 894 -7.64 -26.46 26.05
C MET A 894 -7.76 -25.87 27.46
N GLY A 895 -6.78 -25.08 27.91
CA GLY A 895 -6.88 -24.41 29.21
C GLY A 895 -5.91 -23.25 29.36
N ILE A 896 -6.29 -22.30 30.22
CA ILE A 896 -5.45 -21.18 30.62
C ILE A 896 -4.54 -21.66 31.74
N VAL A 897 -3.25 -21.79 31.42
CA VAL A 897 -2.23 -22.47 32.22
C VAL A 897 -0.91 -21.71 32.20
N ASN A 898 -0.07 -21.96 33.20
CA ASN A 898 1.34 -21.63 33.12
C ASN A 898 2.09 -22.74 32.34
N ALA A 899 2.24 -22.57 31.02
CA ALA A 899 2.72 -23.62 30.10
C ALA A 899 4.06 -24.27 30.50
N GLY A 900 4.98 -23.53 31.13
CA GLY A 900 6.29 -24.05 31.56
C GLY A 900 6.30 -24.82 32.88
N CYS A 901 5.18 -24.85 33.61
CA CYS A 901 5.09 -25.34 35.00
C CYS A 901 4.07 -26.48 35.15
N LEU A 902 4.06 -27.43 34.22
CA LEU A 902 3.17 -28.60 34.26
C LEU A 902 4.01 -29.89 34.30
N PRO A 903 4.25 -30.50 35.48
CA PRO A 903 4.94 -31.78 35.56
C PRO A 903 4.15 -32.88 34.85
N LEU A 904 4.83 -33.87 34.27
CA LEU A 904 4.14 -35.04 33.73
C LEU A 904 3.45 -35.79 34.87
N TYR A 905 2.24 -36.27 34.62
CA TYR A 905 1.45 -37.03 35.59
C TYR A 905 2.23 -38.22 36.19
N SER A 906 3.03 -38.90 35.37
CA SER A 906 3.88 -40.03 35.78
C SER A 906 5.04 -39.66 36.70
N ASP A 907 5.44 -38.39 36.70
CA ASP A 907 6.65 -37.92 37.37
C ASP A 907 6.32 -37.31 38.75
N ILE A 908 5.03 -37.17 39.07
CA ILE A 908 4.55 -36.71 40.37
C ILE A 908 4.86 -37.77 41.43
N GLN A 909 5.38 -37.35 42.58
CA GLN A 909 5.69 -38.24 43.71
C GLN A 909 4.43 -39.04 44.12
N PRO A 910 4.50 -40.37 44.30
CA PRO A 910 3.32 -41.22 44.52
C PRO A 910 2.41 -40.75 45.66
N ASP A 911 2.97 -40.37 46.81
CA ASP A 911 2.18 -39.92 47.97
C ASP A 911 1.45 -38.61 47.67
N LEU A 912 2.10 -37.69 46.96
CA LEU A 912 1.50 -36.42 46.56
C LEU A 912 0.45 -36.62 45.46
N LEU A 913 0.70 -37.56 44.55
CA LEU A 913 -0.26 -37.95 43.52
C LEU A 913 -1.55 -38.48 44.13
N GLU A 914 -1.46 -39.39 45.10
CA GLU A 914 -2.63 -39.93 45.82
C GLU A 914 -3.40 -38.81 46.54
N LEU A 915 -2.71 -37.90 47.23
CA LEU A 915 -3.35 -36.76 47.89
C LEU A 915 -4.08 -35.85 46.91
N CYS A 916 -3.47 -35.56 45.75
CA CYS A 916 -4.09 -34.75 44.70
C CYS A 916 -5.28 -35.46 44.07
N GLU A 917 -5.18 -36.77 43.77
CA GLU A 917 -6.30 -37.56 43.22
C GLU A 917 -7.47 -37.64 44.21
N ASP A 918 -7.20 -37.92 45.49
CA ASP A 918 -8.23 -38.00 46.53
C ASP A 918 -8.99 -36.67 46.64
N LEU A 919 -8.27 -35.55 46.55
CA LEU A 919 -8.83 -34.20 46.62
C LEU A 919 -9.62 -33.83 45.36
N ILE A 920 -9.06 -34.03 44.16
CA ILE A 920 -9.65 -33.61 42.89
C ILE A 920 -10.86 -34.46 42.53
N LEU A 921 -10.79 -35.76 42.79
CA LEU A 921 -11.86 -36.71 42.49
C LEU A 921 -12.82 -36.91 43.66
N ASN A 922 -12.61 -36.17 44.76
CA ASN A 922 -13.41 -36.23 45.97
C ASN A 922 -13.65 -37.68 46.46
N ARG A 923 -12.57 -38.50 46.46
CA ARG A 923 -12.65 -39.95 46.77
C ARG A 923 -12.81 -40.23 48.26
N ARG A 924 -12.40 -39.29 49.12
CA ARG A 924 -12.40 -39.43 50.59
C ARG A 924 -12.91 -38.14 51.26
N PRO A 925 -13.75 -38.23 52.30
CA PRO A 925 -14.20 -37.07 53.06
C PRO A 925 -13.04 -36.25 53.65
N GLU A 926 -11.98 -36.90 54.12
CA GLU A 926 -10.85 -36.28 54.81
C GLU A 926 -9.76 -35.75 53.84
N ALA A 927 -10.02 -35.73 52.53
CA ALA A 927 -9.02 -35.35 51.52
C ALA A 927 -8.49 -33.92 51.73
N THR A 928 -9.36 -32.97 52.07
CA THR A 928 -8.98 -31.58 52.35
C THR A 928 -8.06 -31.49 53.57
N GLU A 929 -8.40 -32.14 54.68
CA GLU A 929 -7.59 -32.13 55.91
C GLU A 929 -6.21 -32.76 55.68
N ARG A 930 -6.15 -33.89 54.97
CA ARG A 930 -4.91 -34.57 54.62
C ARG A 930 -4.00 -33.69 53.77
N MET A 931 -4.56 -33.03 52.75
CA MET A 931 -3.81 -32.13 51.88
C MET A 931 -3.29 -30.90 52.64
N LEU A 932 -4.11 -30.30 53.51
CA LEU A 932 -3.69 -29.18 54.35
C LEU A 932 -2.57 -29.58 55.32
N THR A 933 -2.67 -30.76 55.92
CA THR A 933 -1.63 -31.31 56.80
C THR A 933 -0.31 -31.52 56.04
N TYR A 934 -0.37 -32.11 54.85
CA TYR A 934 0.80 -32.25 53.97
C TYR A 934 1.38 -30.88 53.59
N ALA A 935 0.52 -29.92 53.24
CA ALA A 935 0.98 -28.58 52.90
C ALA A 935 1.67 -27.88 54.09
N GLN A 936 1.24 -28.12 55.33
CA GLN A 936 1.90 -27.60 56.54
C GLN A 936 3.26 -28.27 56.80
N SER A 937 3.40 -29.56 56.52
CA SER A 937 4.68 -30.27 56.69
C SER A 937 5.77 -29.72 55.75
N LEU A 938 5.40 -29.28 54.53
CA LEU A 938 6.30 -28.58 53.62
C LEU A 938 6.82 -27.25 54.18
N GLN A 939 6.02 -26.55 55.01
CA GLN A 939 6.45 -25.34 55.71
C GLN A 939 7.42 -25.66 56.85
N ALA A 940 7.17 -26.72 57.63
CA ALA A 940 8.04 -27.14 58.73
C ALA A 940 9.43 -27.61 58.26
N GLY A 941 9.54 -28.17 57.05
CA GLY A 941 10.81 -28.62 56.46
C GLY A 941 11.75 -27.50 55.99
N SER A 942 11.29 -26.25 55.88
CA SER A 942 12.13 -25.10 55.50
C SER A 942 12.88 -24.43 56.66
N GLY A 943 12.66 -24.89 57.90
CA GLY A 943 13.31 -24.38 59.11
C GLY A 943 14.33 -25.36 59.68
N GLY A 944 15.39 -25.70 58.94
CA GLY A 944 16.51 -26.45 59.51
C GLY A 944 17.19 -27.45 58.58
N ARG A 945 17.93 -26.97 57.58
CA ARG A 945 19.11 -27.68 57.08
C ARG A 945 20.27 -26.69 57.06
N ARG A 946 21.25 -26.92 57.95
CA ARG A 946 22.57 -26.30 57.90
C ARG A 946 23.25 -26.75 56.61
N ASP A 947 24.03 -25.85 56.03
CA ASP A 947 24.96 -26.10 54.94
C ASP A 947 25.82 -27.34 55.22
N GLU A 948 25.53 -28.43 54.52
CA GLU A 948 26.51 -29.45 54.20
C GLU A 948 26.52 -29.61 52.67
N ASP A 949 27.67 -29.34 52.08
CA ASP A 949 27.93 -29.45 50.65
C ASP A 949 27.52 -30.82 50.09
N PRO A 950 26.87 -30.89 48.92
CA PRO A 950 26.62 -32.17 48.26
C PRO A 950 27.95 -32.77 47.75
N PRO A 951 28.12 -34.11 47.82
CA PRO A 951 29.34 -34.76 47.33
C PRO A 951 29.47 -34.61 45.80
N PRO A 952 30.71 -34.59 45.27
CA PRO A 952 30.94 -34.33 43.85
C PRO A 952 30.42 -35.50 43.01
N ARG A 953 29.58 -35.21 42.01
CA ARG A 953 29.17 -36.19 41.00
C ARG A 953 30.35 -36.46 40.04
N PRO A 954 30.57 -37.71 39.60
CA PRO A 954 31.62 -38.02 38.63
C PRO A 954 31.29 -37.41 37.27
N GLY A 955 32.28 -36.79 36.64
CA GLY A 955 32.13 -36.06 35.39
C GLY A 955 31.78 -36.92 34.18
N ALA A 956 30.99 -36.34 33.28
CA ALA A 956 30.92 -36.69 31.87
C ALA A 956 30.84 -35.39 31.05
N PRO A 957 31.49 -35.32 29.87
CA PRO A 957 31.90 -34.05 29.27
C PRO A 957 30.77 -33.32 28.54
N ALA A 958 30.86 -31.99 28.59
CA ALA A 958 30.04 -31.07 27.82
C ALA A 958 30.23 -31.30 26.31
N THR A 959 29.16 -31.70 25.62
CA THR A 959 28.95 -31.36 24.21
C THR A 959 27.48 -31.01 24.00
N TRP A 960 27.23 -29.71 23.86
CA TRP A 960 25.98 -29.14 23.39
C TRP A 960 25.89 -29.34 21.87
N ARG A 961 24.82 -29.95 21.37
CA ARG A 961 24.35 -29.83 19.97
C ARG A 961 22.82 -29.82 19.94
N PRO A 962 22.18 -28.82 19.30
CA PRO A 962 20.73 -28.76 19.14
C PRO A 962 20.30 -29.68 17.99
N GLY A 963 19.25 -30.47 18.20
CA GLY A 963 18.80 -31.46 17.22
C GLY A 963 17.41 -32.00 17.52
N TRP A 964 16.40 -31.14 17.57
CA TRP A 964 15.01 -31.54 17.33
C TRP A 964 14.58 -30.94 16.00
N SER A 965 14.88 -31.66 14.92
CA SER A 965 14.26 -31.40 13.63
C SER A 965 12.85 -31.98 13.64
N THR A 966 11.87 -31.09 13.50
CA THR A 966 10.53 -31.37 13.00
C THR A 966 10.62 -32.28 11.78
N ARG A 967 10.24 -33.56 11.92
CA ARG A 967 9.99 -34.43 10.78
C ARG A 967 8.67 -34.04 10.14
N TRP A 968 8.79 -33.20 9.12
CA TRP A 968 7.79 -33.09 8.07
C TRP A 968 7.65 -34.46 7.38
N CYS A 969 6.47 -35.06 7.48
CA CYS A 969 6.10 -36.19 6.63
C CYS A 969 5.92 -35.67 5.19
N THR A 970 6.96 -35.80 4.38
CA THR A 970 6.84 -35.78 2.93
C THR A 970 6.48 -37.18 2.46
N VAL A 971 5.24 -37.37 2.03
CA VAL A 971 4.87 -38.52 1.20
C VAL A 971 5.44 -38.25 -0.19
N SER A 972 6.59 -38.86 -0.49
CA SER A 972 7.11 -38.93 -1.86
C SER A 972 6.64 -40.21 -2.53
N THR A 973 5.99 -40.01 -3.67
CA THR A 973 5.55 -41.03 -4.62
C THR A 973 6.75 -41.87 -5.11
N GLY A 974 6.79 -43.13 -4.69
CA GLY A 974 7.75 -44.13 -5.16
C GLY A 974 7.05 -45.19 -6.02
N SER A 975 7.21 -45.05 -7.34
CA SER A 975 6.88 -46.00 -8.40
C SER A 975 7.08 -47.48 -7.99
N TRP A 976 5.98 -48.22 -7.97
CA TRP A 976 5.95 -49.69 -7.98
C TRP A 976 6.25 -50.20 -9.40
N CYS A 977 7.41 -50.83 -9.61
CA CYS A 977 7.48 -52.07 -10.38
C CYS A 977 8.89 -52.68 -10.42
N ARG A 978 8.97 -53.90 -9.85
CA ARG A 978 9.71 -55.08 -10.36
C ARG A 978 11.25 -54.97 -10.35
N THR A 979 12.03 -56.00 -10.00
CA THR A 979 11.82 -57.44 -10.22
C THR A 979 12.85 -58.26 -9.43
N LEU A 980 12.46 -59.47 -9.06
CA LEU A 980 13.31 -60.56 -8.60
C LEU A 980 14.47 -60.87 -9.57
N LYS A 981 15.67 -61.02 -9.00
CA LYS A 981 16.77 -61.90 -9.45
C LYS A 981 16.19 -63.31 -9.73
N ARG A 982 16.58 -64.08 -10.77
CA ARG A 982 17.88 -64.33 -11.43
C ARG A 982 17.62 -65.36 -12.59
N PRO A 983 18.61 -65.80 -13.39
CA PRO A 983 19.93 -65.23 -13.72
C PRO A 983 20.24 -65.25 -15.24
N GLY A 984 21.29 -64.52 -15.66
CA GLY A 984 21.93 -64.77 -16.96
C GLY A 984 22.99 -63.76 -17.39
N SER A 985 24.26 -64.10 -17.13
CA SER A 985 25.50 -63.74 -17.87
C SER A 985 25.75 -62.27 -18.28
N ALA A 986 26.67 -61.51 -17.68
CA ALA A 986 28.14 -61.60 -17.74
C ALA A 986 28.79 -60.69 -18.80
N ARG A 987 29.68 -59.80 -18.32
CA ARG A 987 30.77 -59.06 -19.01
C ARG A 987 30.29 -57.96 -19.98
N ARG A 988 30.75 -56.71 -19.94
CA ARG A 988 31.96 -56.06 -19.43
C ARG A 988 31.61 -54.72 -18.76
#